data_AF-C0BCW4-F1
#
_entry.id   AF-C0BCW4-F1
#
_cell.length_a   1.000
_cell.length_b   1.000
_cell.length_c   1.000
_cell.angle_alpha   90.00
_cell.angle_beta   90.00
_cell.angle_gamma   90.00
#
_symmetry.space_group_name_H-M   'P 1'
#
loop_
_entity.id
_entity.type
_entity.pdbx_description
1 polymer ?
#
loop_
_entity_poly.entity_id
_entity_poly.type
_entity_poly.pdbx_seq_one_letter_code
_entity_poly.pdbx_strand_id
1 'polypeptide(L)'
;MKKQDSPKNNMGYTAYNLNVLGYEEFAKRVELLFKDTDAVKRLNDSHMQMAEGFDLNALPGSPALRRGVSQAIKVLDDIVSVAGKAPDRIYLKVTRTASNSRKGKRTAKRSDKIKQALKALDADAAADLGAAKLLRELGMFDEKEINERIYLYFHQAGKCLYTGKPIDITRIASNDYYVDHVVPLAYRKDESLDNKVLVYAEASRYKSETLLVSPAVQRKMLPFWRMLRNAGLMSERKLNALIRTEISEGMLKSIIGRQFTENSWEAKLFTAAIAAKYPGTVVIPVKAGVIGAVRSRIGIPKSLKANQFYHAHDALLAAEVGRYMELAKPAFVHNRVKYEQYMRKIKLVNEENKKAPKSQLDFFAGGFFFDRVDKDTGEVYWNKDEEVERIYRACGWKNLRVTYAAFEDGGAFWKQTIYSPREKSKLIATKSDRPAEIYGGYSSQTFANFFVYEVMKKKVKQLRFGAVPAAIASKSDPDTYNAMLEMYARGLAKTAKEKFVRIVRARVLKNTMIELYGERFRIAGEKQVYPVRQMPLAIDEVYLLKGVETIAAAGNAGASAKIDFEKAAESLVGFWDLLLEKLPVNYPKLTVQLKLGLLKHPKDILAATSESEFPAIVYKIAEAEIQVMEQASGLRNMSDTKILGGNTFGGSLVFTFNKVLNDPKSKACFIDTTPAGLYEVKTKIW
;
A
#
# COMPACT_ATOMS: atom_id res chain seq x y z
N MET A 1 68.26 12.43 33.35
CA MET A 1 67.74 13.35 32.31
C MET A 1 66.47 12.77 31.73
N LYS A 2 65.44 13.62 31.63
CA LYS A 2 64.06 13.32 31.21
C LYS A 2 64.00 12.64 29.83
N LYS A 3 63.16 11.62 29.67
CA LYS A 3 62.59 11.26 28.36
C LYS A 3 61.16 11.82 28.30
N GLN A 4 60.97 12.71 27.33
CA GLN A 4 59.77 13.48 27.04
C GLN A 4 58.60 12.60 26.60
N ASP A 5 57.41 13.03 27.01
CA ASP A 5 56.11 12.62 26.50
C ASP A 5 55.98 12.84 24.98
N SER A 6 55.27 11.92 24.32
CA SER A 6 54.66 12.12 23.00
C SER A 6 53.14 11.85 23.10
N PRO A 7 52.31 12.54 22.30
CA PRO A 7 50.98 12.98 22.70
C PRO A 7 49.92 11.87 22.69
N LYS A 8 49.06 11.88 23.71
CA LYS A 8 47.78 11.15 23.74
C LYS A 8 46.95 11.52 22.50
N ASN A 9 46.83 10.58 21.56
CA ASN A 9 45.88 10.66 20.46
C ASN A 9 44.45 10.59 21.01
N ASN A 10 43.82 11.76 21.06
CA ASN A 10 42.39 12.00 21.28
C ASN A 10 41.57 11.53 20.07
N MET A 11 41.68 10.26 19.66
CA MET A 11 40.78 9.69 18.65
C MET A 11 39.52 9.16 19.34
N GLY A 12 38.42 9.88 19.17
CA GLY A 12 37.11 9.47 19.67
C GLY A 12 36.69 8.11 19.10
N TYR A 13 36.27 7.20 19.99
CA TYR A 13 35.77 5.88 19.60
C TYR A 13 34.36 5.99 19.00
N THR A 14 34.11 5.32 17.86
CA THR A 14 32.79 5.20 17.23
C THR A 14 32.03 3.99 17.78
N ALA A 15 30.70 3.92 17.57
CA ALA A 15 29.87 2.77 17.99
C ALA A 15 30.33 1.41 17.39
N TYR A 16 31.16 1.43 16.35
CA TYR A 16 31.75 0.25 15.73
C TYR A 16 32.89 -0.38 16.55
N ASN A 17 33.52 0.36 17.47
CA ASN A 17 34.70 -0.09 18.21
C ASN A 17 34.41 -0.52 19.66
N LEU A 18 33.14 -0.52 20.08
CA LEU A 18 32.74 -0.85 21.46
C LEU A 18 32.81 -2.35 21.78
N ASN A 19 32.80 -3.21 20.75
CA ASN A 19 32.82 -4.67 20.90
C ASN A 19 34.19 -5.24 21.32
N VAL A 20 35.21 -4.38 21.41
CA VAL A 20 36.61 -4.77 21.68
C VAL A 20 37.06 -4.34 23.08
N LEU A 21 36.15 -3.78 23.90
CA LEU A 21 36.44 -3.28 25.23
C LEU A 21 36.12 -4.30 26.33
N GLY A 22 36.93 -4.30 27.39
CA GLY A 22 36.61 -5.00 28.64
C GLY A 22 35.36 -4.44 29.32
N TYR A 23 34.63 -5.28 30.05
CA TYR A 23 33.28 -4.99 30.54
C TYR A 23 33.17 -3.71 31.40
N GLU A 24 34.12 -3.46 32.29
CA GLU A 24 34.11 -2.26 33.14
C GLU A 24 34.32 -0.97 32.33
N GLU A 25 35.19 -1.02 31.33
CA GLU A 25 35.48 0.14 30.48
C GLU A 25 34.38 0.39 29.45
N PHE A 26 33.75 -0.68 28.98
CA PHE A 26 32.49 -0.63 28.25
C PHE A 26 31.39 0.03 29.08
N ALA A 27 31.17 -0.42 30.33
CA ALA A 27 30.13 0.11 31.21
C ALA A 27 30.32 1.61 31.49
N LYS A 28 31.54 2.04 31.84
CA LYS A 28 31.88 3.45 32.12
C LYS A 28 31.66 4.36 30.90
N ARG A 29 31.99 3.86 29.69
CA ARG A 29 31.84 4.62 28.44
C ARG A 29 30.40 4.65 27.96
N VAL A 30 29.66 3.57 28.13
CA VAL A 30 28.21 3.52 27.92
C VAL A 30 27.50 4.50 28.86
N GLU A 31 27.93 4.59 30.12
CA GLU A 31 27.40 5.55 31.09
C GLU A 31 27.69 7.01 30.70
N LEU A 32 28.86 7.30 30.13
CA LEU A 32 29.21 8.60 29.54
C LEU A 32 28.43 8.92 28.26
N LEU A 33 28.23 7.92 27.39
CA LEU A 33 27.42 8.01 26.17
C LEU A 33 25.93 8.27 26.46
N PHE A 34 25.42 7.77 27.58
CA PHE A 34 24.06 8.05 28.03
C PHE A 34 23.92 9.39 28.79
N LYS A 35 25.02 10.04 29.17
CA LYS A 35 25.02 11.39 29.79
C LYS A 35 24.98 12.53 28.76
N ASP A 36 25.54 12.35 27.56
CA ASP A 36 25.46 13.32 26.45
C ASP A 36 24.75 12.70 25.24
N THR A 37 23.43 12.85 25.19
CA THR A 37 22.55 12.20 24.20
C THR A 37 22.79 12.63 22.74
N ASP A 38 23.55 13.70 22.50
CA ASP A 38 23.77 14.26 21.17
C ASP A 38 25.18 14.02 20.61
N ALA A 39 26.12 13.49 21.40
CA ALA A 39 27.51 13.27 20.94
C ALA A 39 27.61 12.21 19.82
N VAL A 40 26.89 11.08 19.96
CA VAL A 40 26.84 10.01 18.95
C VAL A 40 26.17 10.48 17.67
N LYS A 41 25.11 11.29 17.81
CA LYS A 41 24.38 11.87 16.69
C LYS A 41 25.28 12.82 15.90
N ARG A 42 25.98 13.74 16.58
CA ARG A 42 26.94 14.67 15.96
C ARG A 42 28.06 13.95 15.20
N LEU A 43 28.63 12.88 15.77
CA LEU A 43 29.66 12.05 15.11
C LEU A 43 29.14 11.27 13.89
N ASN A 44 27.92 10.72 13.97
CA ASN A 44 27.30 10.06 12.83
C ASN A 44 26.91 11.05 11.73
N ASP A 45 26.41 12.23 12.10
CA ASP A 45 26.05 13.29 11.18
C ASP A 45 27.31 13.83 10.45
N SER A 46 28.43 14.01 11.15
CA SER A 46 29.71 14.42 10.53
C SER A 46 30.27 13.34 9.59
N HIS A 47 30.18 12.06 9.96
CA HIS A 47 30.59 10.96 9.08
C HIS A 47 29.72 10.86 7.82
N MET A 48 28.41 11.13 7.93
CA MET A 48 27.50 11.14 6.80
C MET A 48 27.70 12.36 5.88
N GLN A 49 28.08 13.52 6.44
CA GLN A 49 28.43 14.71 5.66
C GLN A 49 29.75 14.56 4.88
N MET A 50 30.70 13.77 5.40
CA MET A 50 31.97 13.47 4.74
C MET A 50 31.88 12.36 3.67
N ALA A 51 30.75 11.66 3.58
CA ALA A 51 30.54 10.64 2.56
C ALA A 51 30.21 11.29 1.21
N GLU A 52 31.20 11.47 0.34
CA GLU A 52 30.97 11.89 -1.04
C GLU A 52 30.11 10.85 -1.78
N GLY A 53 29.04 11.33 -2.43
CA GLY A 53 28.18 10.52 -3.30
C GLY A 53 27.14 9.68 -2.56
N PHE A 54 26.04 10.31 -2.11
CA PHE A 54 24.86 9.57 -1.67
C PHE A 54 24.19 8.85 -2.86
N ASP A 55 24.49 7.55 -3.03
CA ASP A 55 23.82 6.71 -4.02
C ASP A 55 22.53 6.10 -3.44
N LEU A 56 21.39 6.57 -3.95
CA LEU A 56 20.06 6.02 -3.67
C LEU A 56 19.95 4.51 -3.95
N ASN A 57 20.76 3.96 -4.87
CA ASN A 57 20.76 2.55 -5.21
C ASN A 57 21.51 1.68 -4.18
N ALA A 58 22.46 2.27 -3.46
CA ALA A 58 23.24 1.63 -2.39
C ALA A 58 22.46 1.51 -1.07
N LEU A 59 21.26 2.09 -0.96
CA LEU A 59 20.43 1.99 0.25
C LEU A 59 20.13 0.51 0.60
N PRO A 60 20.39 0.07 1.85
CA PRO A 60 20.18 -1.33 2.21
C PRO A 60 18.69 -1.68 2.30
N GLY A 61 18.32 -2.87 1.82
CA GLY A 61 16.97 -3.43 1.97
C GLY A 61 16.28 -3.81 0.66
N SER A 62 15.01 -4.19 0.77
CA SER A 62 14.23 -4.71 -0.37
C SER A 62 14.07 -3.67 -1.49
N PRO A 63 13.95 -4.09 -2.77
CA PRO A 63 13.71 -3.16 -3.88
C PRO A 63 12.46 -2.29 -3.72
N ALA A 64 11.40 -2.81 -3.07
CA ALA A 64 10.17 -2.07 -2.82
C ALA A 64 10.38 -0.92 -1.82
N LEU A 65 11.14 -1.20 -0.76
CA LEU A 65 11.55 -0.24 0.25
C LEU A 65 12.40 0.89 -0.37
N ARG A 66 13.46 0.53 -1.11
CA ARG A 66 14.32 1.49 -1.80
C ARG A 66 13.52 2.38 -2.74
N ARG A 67 12.66 1.78 -3.57
CA ARG A 67 11.80 2.53 -4.51
C ARG A 67 10.92 3.56 -3.79
N GLY A 68 10.31 3.20 -2.66
CA GLY A 68 9.49 4.12 -1.87
C GLY A 68 10.28 5.33 -1.37
N VAL A 69 11.45 5.08 -0.79
CA VAL A 69 12.36 6.14 -0.29
C VAL A 69 12.86 7.02 -1.44
N SER A 70 13.33 6.43 -2.54
CA SER A 70 13.83 7.18 -3.70
C SER A 70 12.77 8.05 -4.35
N GLN A 71 11.52 7.59 -4.46
CA GLN A 71 10.43 8.41 -5.01
C GLN A 71 10.06 9.56 -4.07
N ALA A 72 10.03 9.34 -2.76
CA ALA A 72 9.78 10.41 -1.79
C ALA A 72 10.87 11.50 -1.86
N ILE A 73 12.14 11.11 -2.01
CA ILE A 73 13.25 12.07 -2.18
C ILE A 73 13.11 12.83 -3.50
N LYS A 74 12.77 12.17 -4.60
CA LYS A 74 12.54 12.85 -5.90
C LYS A 74 11.41 13.88 -5.84
N VAL A 75 10.32 13.58 -5.13
CA VAL A 75 9.22 14.54 -4.89
C VAL A 75 9.71 15.71 -4.05
N LEU A 76 10.49 15.45 -3.00
CA LEU A 76 11.06 16.50 -2.18
C LEU A 76 12.03 17.40 -2.96
N ASP A 77 12.89 16.82 -3.79
CA ASP A 77 13.83 17.57 -4.63
C ASP A 77 13.10 18.53 -5.59
N ASP A 78 11.99 18.07 -6.18
CA ASP A 78 11.13 18.88 -7.04
C ASP A 78 10.52 20.05 -6.25
N ILE A 79 10.02 19.79 -5.03
CA ILE A 79 9.50 20.84 -4.13
C ILE A 79 10.59 21.84 -3.75
N VAL A 80 11.79 21.38 -3.37
CA VAL A 80 12.93 22.23 -2.99
C VAL A 80 13.38 23.09 -4.17
N SER A 81 13.37 22.54 -5.39
CA SER A 81 13.76 23.27 -6.60
C SER A 81 12.87 24.49 -6.85
N VAL A 82 11.57 24.38 -6.55
CA VAL A 82 10.60 25.47 -6.68
C VAL A 82 10.65 26.40 -5.47
N ALA A 83 10.79 25.86 -4.27
CA ALA A 83 10.84 26.66 -3.04
C ALA A 83 12.13 27.47 -2.88
N GLY A 84 13.20 27.08 -3.60
CA GLY A 84 14.52 27.73 -3.54
C GLY A 84 15.31 27.45 -2.25
N LYS A 85 14.77 26.65 -1.32
CA LYS A 85 15.41 26.30 -0.04
C LYS A 85 14.98 24.94 0.47
N ALA A 86 15.83 24.31 1.28
CA ALA A 86 15.52 23.08 2.00
C ALA A 86 14.45 23.35 3.09
N PRO A 87 13.59 22.37 3.43
CA PRO A 87 12.62 22.52 4.51
C PRO A 87 13.30 22.45 5.88
N ASP A 88 12.81 23.22 6.85
CA ASP A 88 13.29 23.14 8.24
C ASP A 88 12.82 21.85 8.93
N ARG A 89 11.62 21.39 8.57
CA ARG A 89 10.95 20.22 9.15
C ARG A 89 10.33 19.36 8.07
N ILE A 90 10.47 18.04 8.19
CA ILE A 90 9.75 17.06 7.39
C ILE A 90 8.99 16.12 8.32
N TYR A 91 7.66 16.17 8.27
CA TYR A 91 6.82 15.25 9.02
C TYR A 91 6.52 14.01 8.20
N LEU A 92 7.13 12.89 8.58
CA LEU A 92 7.13 11.67 7.78
C LEU A 92 6.07 10.67 8.27
N LYS A 93 5.02 10.47 7.49
CA LYS A 93 4.12 9.32 7.67
C LYS A 93 4.63 8.13 6.87
N VAL A 94 5.04 7.06 7.57
CA VAL A 94 5.30 5.78 6.91
C VAL A 94 4.03 4.92 6.92
N THR A 95 3.62 4.46 5.75
CA THR A 95 2.63 3.39 5.63
C THR A 95 3.37 2.06 5.63
N ARG A 96 2.81 1.02 6.28
CA ARG A 96 3.38 -0.33 6.18
C ARG A 96 3.39 -0.72 4.71
N THR A 97 4.57 -0.78 4.10
CA THR A 97 4.73 -1.13 2.70
C THR A 97 4.18 -2.53 2.43
N ALA A 98 3.70 -2.77 1.21
CA ALA A 98 3.23 -4.09 0.77
C ALA A 98 4.34 -5.18 0.82
N SER A 99 5.59 -4.82 1.12
CA SER A 99 6.65 -5.80 1.42
C SER A 99 6.33 -6.57 2.71
N ASN A 100 5.69 -5.93 3.70
CA ASN A 100 5.22 -6.58 4.92
C ASN A 100 3.94 -7.41 4.67
N SER A 101 3.09 -7.03 3.70
CA SER A 101 1.96 -7.87 3.27
C SER A 101 2.39 -9.03 2.35
N ARG A 102 3.57 -8.93 1.72
CA ARG A 102 4.23 -10.02 0.98
C ARG A 102 5.16 -10.86 1.85
N LYS A 103 5.42 -10.48 3.10
CA LYS A 103 6.08 -11.32 4.11
C LYS A 103 5.13 -12.46 4.47
N GLY A 104 5.06 -13.45 3.57
CA GLY A 104 4.02 -14.48 3.59
C GLY A 104 3.33 -14.76 2.26
N LYS A 105 3.78 -14.22 1.10
CA LYS A 105 3.52 -14.90 -0.19
C LYS A 105 4.31 -16.22 -0.17
N ARG A 106 3.75 -17.18 0.57
CA ARG A 106 4.25 -18.54 0.68
C ARG A 106 4.25 -19.12 -0.71
N THR A 107 5.43 -19.48 -1.19
CA THR A 107 5.63 -20.20 -2.46
C THR A 107 4.97 -21.59 -2.44
N ALA A 108 4.67 -22.12 -1.24
CA ALA A 108 3.95 -23.37 -1.04
C ALA A 108 2.46 -23.13 -0.74
N LYS A 109 1.58 -23.91 -1.38
CA LYS A 109 0.13 -23.91 -1.16
C LYS A 109 -0.18 -24.14 0.34
N ARG A 110 -1.24 -23.53 0.85
CA ARG A 110 -1.71 -23.70 2.23
C ARG A 110 -2.02 -25.17 2.51
N SER A 111 -2.69 -25.82 1.57
CA SER A 111 -2.95 -27.26 1.59
C SER A 111 -1.67 -28.09 1.73
N ASP A 112 -0.62 -27.78 0.96
CA ASP A 112 0.65 -28.52 1.03
C ASP A 112 1.33 -28.39 2.40
N LYS A 113 1.27 -27.22 3.03
CA LYS A 113 1.83 -27.02 4.38
C LYS A 113 1.08 -27.79 5.44
N ILE A 114 -0.25 -27.82 5.37
CA ILE A 114 -1.08 -28.60 6.28
C ILE A 114 -0.80 -30.09 6.06
N LYS A 115 -0.73 -30.55 4.81
CA LYS A 115 -0.37 -31.94 4.47
C LYS A 115 1.00 -32.32 5.02
N GLN A 116 2.00 -31.46 4.83
CA GLN A 116 3.36 -31.70 5.35
C GLN A 116 3.37 -31.78 6.88
N ALA A 117 2.71 -30.85 7.57
CA ALA A 117 2.66 -30.87 9.03
C ALA A 117 1.95 -32.13 9.56
N LEU A 118 0.83 -32.52 8.97
CA LEU A 118 0.09 -33.73 9.37
C LEU A 118 0.83 -35.03 9.05
N LYS A 119 1.59 -35.09 7.95
CA LYS A 119 2.41 -36.26 7.57
C LYS A 119 3.72 -36.37 8.34
N ALA A 120 4.20 -35.28 8.92
CA ALA A 120 5.43 -35.25 9.72
C ALA A 120 5.20 -35.67 11.18
N LEU A 121 3.94 -35.93 11.57
CA LEU A 121 3.59 -36.47 12.88
C LEU A 121 4.14 -37.90 13.04
N ASP A 122 4.63 -38.22 14.23
CA ASP A 122 4.83 -39.61 14.63
C ASP A 122 3.49 -40.35 14.77
N ALA A 123 3.55 -41.68 14.91
CA ALA A 123 2.36 -42.53 14.91
C ALA A 123 1.37 -42.19 16.04
N ASP A 124 1.89 -41.92 17.24
CA ASP A 124 1.08 -41.62 18.42
C ASP A 124 0.39 -40.26 18.27
N ALA A 125 1.14 -39.21 17.89
CA ALA A 125 0.59 -37.88 17.64
C ALA A 125 -0.39 -37.87 16.45
N ALA A 126 -0.13 -38.67 15.42
CA ALA A 126 -1.03 -38.82 14.28
C ALA A 126 -2.38 -39.45 14.69
N ALA A 127 -2.37 -40.41 15.60
CA ALA A 127 -3.58 -41.01 16.17
C ALA A 127 -4.33 -40.02 17.05
N ASP A 128 -3.64 -39.38 18.01
CA ASP A 128 -4.23 -38.46 18.99
C ASP A 128 -4.84 -37.19 18.35
N LEU A 129 -4.22 -36.70 17.29
CA LEU A 129 -4.70 -35.54 16.53
C LEU A 129 -5.66 -35.92 15.40
N GLY A 130 -5.90 -37.21 15.14
CA GLY A 130 -6.78 -37.66 14.07
C GLY A 130 -6.29 -37.27 12.67
N ALA A 131 -4.98 -37.34 12.44
CA ALA A 131 -4.34 -36.88 11.20
C ALA A 131 -4.93 -37.53 9.94
N ALA A 132 -5.30 -38.82 9.99
CA ALA A 132 -5.94 -39.51 8.88
C ALA A 132 -7.31 -38.91 8.50
N LYS A 133 -8.12 -38.51 9.49
CA LYS A 133 -9.39 -37.81 9.26
C LYS A 133 -9.12 -36.44 8.62
N LEU A 134 -8.21 -35.66 9.19
CA LEU A 134 -7.87 -34.32 8.71
C LEU A 134 -7.30 -34.33 7.29
N LEU A 135 -6.48 -35.33 6.93
CA LEU A 135 -5.94 -35.48 5.58
C LEU A 135 -7.03 -35.78 4.55
N ARG A 136 -8.04 -36.59 4.92
CA ARG A 136 -9.22 -36.86 4.07
C ARG A 136 -10.06 -35.60 3.89
N GLU A 137 -10.39 -34.90 4.97
CA GLU A 137 -11.16 -33.65 4.93
C GLU A 137 -10.44 -32.56 4.12
N LEU A 138 -9.11 -32.44 4.26
CA LEU A 138 -8.32 -31.49 3.48
C LEU A 138 -8.35 -31.81 1.97
N GLY A 139 -8.51 -33.07 1.60
CA GLY A 139 -8.66 -33.50 0.21
C GLY A 139 -9.98 -33.07 -0.43
N MET A 140 -10.96 -32.62 0.35
CA MET A 140 -12.26 -32.15 -0.12
C MET A 140 -12.27 -30.67 -0.56
N PHE A 141 -11.17 -29.93 -0.32
CA PHE A 141 -11.09 -28.51 -0.61
C PHE A 141 -10.06 -28.21 -1.70
N ASP A 142 -10.45 -27.35 -2.62
CA ASP A 142 -9.49 -26.69 -3.50
C ASP A 142 -8.70 -25.60 -2.75
N GLU A 143 -7.48 -25.30 -3.20
CA GLU A 143 -6.61 -24.31 -2.57
C GLU A 143 -7.27 -22.92 -2.43
N LYS A 144 -8.17 -22.56 -3.37
CA LYS A 144 -8.91 -21.29 -3.35
C LYS A 144 -9.98 -21.23 -2.26
N GLU A 145 -10.47 -22.39 -1.81
CA GLU A 145 -11.54 -22.51 -0.82
C GLU A 145 -11.00 -22.46 0.62
N ILE A 146 -9.69 -22.71 0.83
CA ILE A 146 -9.03 -22.68 2.14
C ILE A 146 -8.89 -21.24 2.66
N ASN A 147 -10.00 -20.71 3.17
CA ASN A 147 -10.11 -19.42 3.83
C ASN A 147 -9.51 -19.46 5.26
N GLU A 148 -9.54 -18.33 5.99
CA GLU A 148 -8.94 -18.22 7.33
C GLU A 148 -9.53 -19.23 8.33
N ARG A 149 -10.83 -19.50 8.29
CA ARG A 149 -11.50 -20.44 9.21
C ARG A 149 -11.06 -21.86 8.95
N ILE A 150 -11.08 -22.30 7.68
CA ILE A 150 -10.62 -23.63 7.27
C ILE A 150 -9.13 -23.81 7.58
N TYR A 151 -8.32 -22.77 7.35
CA TYR A 151 -6.91 -22.81 7.70
C TYR A 151 -6.68 -23.01 9.21
N LEU A 152 -7.41 -22.28 10.05
CA LEU A 152 -7.35 -22.43 11.51
C LEU A 152 -7.86 -23.80 11.98
N TYR A 153 -8.92 -24.33 11.37
CA TYR A 153 -9.47 -25.66 11.66
C TYR A 153 -8.39 -26.74 11.62
N PHE A 154 -7.65 -26.83 10.50
CA PHE A 154 -6.60 -27.83 10.35
C PHE A 154 -5.41 -27.59 11.27
N HIS A 155 -5.02 -26.32 11.49
CA HIS A 155 -3.97 -25.96 12.44
C HIS A 155 -4.34 -26.23 13.92
N GLN A 156 -5.61 -26.51 14.19
CA GLN A 156 -6.13 -26.85 15.51
C GLN A 156 -6.58 -28.30 15.59
N ALA A 157 -6.17 -29.14 14.63
CA ALA A 157 -6.57 -30.54 14.53
C ALA A 157 -8.10 -30.75 14.65
N GLY A 158 -8.87 -29.84 14.06
CA GLY A 158 -10.33 -29.88 14.04
C GLY A 158 -11.01 -29.70 15.41
N LYS A 159 -10.31 -29.14 16.41
CA LYS A 159 -10.85 -28.92 17.76
C LYS A 159 -10.84 -27.44 18.14
N CYS A 160 -11.78 -27.04 18.98
CA CYS A 160 -11.82 -25.70 19.58
C CYS A 160 -10.68 -25.55 20.59
N LEU A 161 -9.85 -24.51 20.45
CA LEU A 161 -8.71 -24.30 21.35
C LEU A 161 -9.08 -23.93 22.79
N TYR A 162 -10.29 -23.43 23.03
CA TYR A 162 -10.75 -23.07 24.39
C TYR A 162 -11.50 -24.19 25.11
N THR A 163 -12.07 -25.15 24.38
CA THR A 163 -12.95 -26.16 24.98
C THR A 163 -12.48 -27.60 24.74
N GLY A 164 -11.67 -27.83 23.70
CA GLY A 164 -11.26 -29.16 23.24
C GLY A 164 -12.34 -29.91 22.45
N LYS A 165 -13.55 -29.36 22.36
CA LYS A 165 -14.67 -29.96 21.62
C LYS A 165 -14.34 -29.98 20.11
N PRO A 166 -14.67 -31.07 19.37
CA PRO A 166 -14.52 -31.12 17.92
C PRO A 166 -15.34 -30.03 17.23
N ILE A 167 -14.77 -29.41 16.19
CA ILE A 167 -15.45 -28.48 15.30
C ILE A 167 -15.99 -29.30 14.12
N ASP A 168 -17.25 -29.05 13.77
CA ASP A 168 -17.84 -29.62 12.56
C ASP A 168 -17.43 -28.79 11.34
N ILE A 169 -16.63 -29.40 10.46
CA ILE A 169 -16.11 -28.74 9.26
C ILE A 169 -17.22 -28.40 8.25
N THR A 170 -18.32 -29.16 8.22
CA THR A 170 -19.44 -28.92 7.30
C THR A 170 -20.21 -27.66 7.66
N ARG A 171 -20.19 -27.29 8.95
CA ARG A 171 -20.80 -26.09 9.50
C ARG A 171 -19.79 -24.98 9.75
N ILE A 172 -18.58 -25.08 9.22
CA ILE A 172 -17.50 -24.13 9.55
C ILE A 172 -17.86 -22.69 9.15
N ALA A 173 -18.77 -22.46 8.21
CA ALA A 173 -19.23 -21.13 7.82
C ALA A 173 -20.35 -20.56 8.73
N SER A 174 -20.91 -21.36 9.65
CA SER A 174 -22.01 -20.93 10.51
C SER A 174 -21.56 -19.96 11.61
N ASN A 175 -22.56 -19.31 12.24
CA ASN A 175 -22.36 -18.44 13.40
C ASN A 175 -22.03 -19.19 14.70
N ASP A 176 -21.95 -20.53 14.68
CA ASP A 176 -21.58 -21.35 15.83
C ASP A 176 -20.08 -21.21 16.18
N TYR A 177 -19.27 -20.85 15.18
CA TYR A 177 -17.83 -20.66 15.34
C TYR A 177 -17.40 -19.23 15.04
N TYR A 178 -16.37 -18.78 15.75
CA TYR A 178 -15.83 -17.44 15.65
C TYR A 178 -14.31 -17.48 15.55
N VAL A 179 -13.74 -16.54 14.79
CA VAL A 179 -12.29 -16.30 14.77
C VAL A 179 -11.99 -15.27 15.84
N ASP A 180 -11.51 -15.74 17.00
CA ASP A 180 -11.20 -14.90 18.15
C ASP A 180 -9.73 -14.48 18.16
N HIS A 181 -9.45 -13.29 18.71
CA HIS A 181 -8.09 -12.84 18.98
C HIS A 181 -7.68 -13.23 20.41
N VAL A 182 -6.71 -14.13 20.54
CA VAL A 182 -6.23 -14.65 21.85
C VAL A 182 -5.82 -13.50 22.77
N VAL A 183 -5.03 -12.56 22.26
CA VAL A 183 -4.79 -11.26 22.90
C VAL A 183 -5.65 -10.21 22.21
N PRO A 184 -6.54 -9.51 22.91
CA PRO A 184 -7.47 -8.57 22.29
C PRO A 184 -6.76 -7.42 21.56
N LEU A 185 -7.35 -6.98 20.45
CA LEU A 185 -6.78 -5.95 19.57
C LEU A 185 -6.57 -4.60 20.24
N ALA A 186 -7.38 -4.28 21.27
CA ALA A 186 -7.22 -3.09 22.10
C ALA A 186 -5.83 -3.02 22.76
N TYR A 187 -5.28 -4.18 23.12
CA TYR A 187 -3.96 -4.29 23.74
C TYR A 187 -2.89 -4.55 22.69
N ARG A 188 -3.16 -5.37 21.67
CA ARG A 188 -2.16 -5.67 20.65
C ARG A 188 -2.82 -5.75 19.28
N LYS A 189 -2.56 -4.75 18.43
CA LYS A 189 -3.00 -4.73 17.01
C LYS A 189 -2.22 -5.74 16.16
N ASP A 190 -2.42 -7.01 16.47
CA ASP A 190 -1.80 -8.18 15.88
C ASP A 190 -2.88 -9.04 15.22
N GLU A 191 -3.02 -8.83 13.91
CA GLU A 191 -3.92 -9.58 13.03
C GLU A 191 -3.27 -10.84 12.46
N SER A 192 -2.09 -11.24 12.97
CA SER A 192 -1.43 -12.46 12.49
C SER A 192 -2.17 -13.72 12.92
N LEU A 193 -1.99 -14.80 12.16
CA LEU A 193 -2.53 -16.11 12.50
C LEU A 193 -2.07 -16.59 13.89
N ASP A 194 -0.91 -16.12 14.38
CA ASP A 194 -0.41 -16.45 15.73
C ASP A 194 -1.28 -15.89 16.86
N ASN A 195 -2.08 -14.86 16.58
CA ASN A 195 -3.01 -14.26 17.54
C ASN A 195 -4.47 -14.64 17.29
N LYS A 196 -4.77 -15.45 16.26
CA LYS A 196 -6.14 -15.84 15.89
C LYS A 196 -6.43 -17.31 16.15
N VAL A 197 -7.63 -17.63 16.61
CA VAL A 197 -8.08 -19.01 16.89
C VAL A 197 -9.53 -19.20 16.46
N LEU A 198 -9.87 -20.38 15.95
CA LEU A 198 -11.25 -20.77 15.64
C LEU A 198 -11.86 -21.47 16.86
N VAL A 199 -12.91 -20.89 17.42
CA VAL A 199 -13.53 -21.36 18.67
C VAL A 199 -15.05 -21.31 18.57
N TYR A 200 -15.75 -21.96 19.49
CA TYR A 200 -17.20 -21.78 19.62
C TYR A 200 -17.54 -20.33 20.00
N ALA A 201 -18.62 -19.80 19.46
CA ALA A 201 -19.07 -18.42 19.73
C ALA A 201 -19.25 -18.15 21.23
N GLU A 202 -19.83 -19.10 21.96
CA GLU A 202 -19.99 -19.03 23.42
C GLU A 202 -18.64 -18.93 24.15
N ALA A 203 -17.66 -19.74 23.75
CA ALA A 203 -16.32 -19.72 24.36
C ALA A 203 -15.57 -18.41 24.06
N SER A 204 -15.78 -17.83 22.88
CA SER A 204 -15.22 -16.50 22.53
C SER A 204 -15.85 -15.39 23.39
N ARG A 205 -17.17 -15.45 23.63
CA ARG A 205 -17.88 -14.49 24.50
C ARG A 205 -17.36 -14.55 25.93
N TYR A 206 -17.27 -15.74 26.51
CA TYR A 206 -16.73 -15.95 27.86
C TYR A 206 -15.28 -15.45 28.01
N LYS A 207 -14.44 -15.71 27.00
CA LYS A 207 -13.08 -15.17 26.97
C LYS A 207 -13.06 -13.64 26.88
N SER A 208 -14.00 -13.03 26.16
CA SER A 208 -14.08 -11.57 26.03
C SER A 208 -14.37 -10.88 27.36
N GLU A 209 -15.17 -11.50 28.22
CA GLU A 209 -15.45 -11.02 29.59
C GLU A 209 -14.20 -11.10 30.49
N THR A 210 -13.41 -12.15 30.33
CA THR A 210 -12.20 -12.41 31.14
C THR A 210 -10.92 -11.82 30.53
N LEU A 211 -11.02 -11.19 29.37
CA LEU A 211 -9.96 -10.55 28.57
C LEU A 211 -8.88 -11.51 27.99
N LEU A 212 -8.40 -12.46 28.79
CA LEU A 212 -7.44 -13.51 28.45
C LEU A 212 -8.07 -14.88 28.67
N VAL A 213 -7.44 -15.93 28.13
CA VAL A 213 -7.88 -17.31 28.37
C VAL A 213 -7.75 -17.62 29.86
N SER A 214 -8.81 -18.08 30.52
CA SER A 214 -8.81 -18.27 31.97
C SER A 214 -7.83 -19.37 32.41
N PRO A 215 -7.23 -19.29 33.63
CA PRO A 215 -6.32 -20.32 34.13
C PRO A 215 -6.92 -21.74 34.15
N ALA A 216 -8.24 -21.86 34.36
CA ALA A 216 -8.94 -23.15 34.31
C ALA A 216 -8.90 -23.76 32.90
N VAL A 217 -9.18 -22.96 31.87
CA VAL A 217 -9.07 -23.38 30.47
C VAL A 217 -7.61 -23.69 30.13
N GLN A 218 -6.67 -22.85 30.57
CA GLN A 218 -5.24 -23.09 30.33
C GLN A 218 -4.78 -24.44 30.88
N ARG A 219 -5.07 -24.75 32.15
CA ARG A 219 -4.71 -26.05 32.75
C ARG A 219 -5.31 -27.22 31.97
N LYS A 220 -6.59 -27.12 31.60
CA LYS A 220 -7.30 -28.15 30.84
C LYS A 220 -6.70 -28.36 29.45
N MET A 221 -6.37 -27.28 28.76
CA MET A 221 -6.03 -27.32 27.33
C MET A 221 -4.52 -27.33 27.06
N LEU A 222 -3.67 -27.03 28.04
CA LEU A 222 -2.22 -26.98 27.88
C LEU A 222 -1.60 -28.26 27.28
N PRO A 223 -1.98 -29.48 27.69
CA PRO A 223 -1.45 -30.70 27.06
C PRO A 223 -1.74 -30.74 25.56
N PHE A 224 -2.98 -30.42 25.18
CA PHE A 224 -3.39 -30.36 23.77
C PHE A 224 -2.63 -29.27 22.99
N TRP A 225 -2.45 -28.07 23.56
CA TRP A 225 -1.71 -27.00 22.90
C TRP A 225 -0.23 -27.34 22.71
N ARG A 226 0.40 -28.01 23.69
CA ARG A 226 1.79 -28.50 23.57
C ARG A 226 1.92 -29.55 22.49
N MET A 227 0.94 -30.47 22.38
CA MET A 227 0.89 -31.45 21.30
C MET A 227 0.82 -30.78 19.92
N LEU A 228 -0.07 -29.79 19.74
CA LEU A 228 -0.14 -29.01 18.49
C LEU A 228 1.16 -28.26 18.18
N ARG A 229 1.84 -27.73 19.21
CA ARG A 229 3.10 -27.01 19.06
C ARG A 229 4.22 -27.96 18.62
N ASN A 230 4.34 -29.12 19.26
CA ASN A 230 5.36 -30.12 18.94
C ASN A 230 5.14 -30.69 17.52
N ALA A 231 3.88 -30.84 17.12
CA ALA A 231 3.45 -31.19 15.77
C ALA A 231 3.75 -30.11 14.69
N GLY A 232 4.23 -28.93 15.06
CA GLY A 232 4.40 -27.80 14.13
C GLY A 232 3.08 -27.19 13.62
N LEU A 233 1.93 -27.62 14.15
CA LEU A 233 0.60 -27.06 13.86
C LEU A 233 0.36 -25.75 14.63
N MET A 234 1.08 -25.51 15.71
CA MET A 234 1.02 -24.27 16.49
C MET A 234 2.42 -23.66 16.67
N SER A 235 2.52 -22.34 16.56
CA SER A 235 3.77 -21.64 16.84
C SER A 235 3.99 -21.46 18.34
N GLU A 236 5.25 -21.39 18.75
CA GLU A 236 5.64 -21.02 20.12
C GLU A 236 5.02 -19.68 20.56
N ARG A 237 4.91 -18.73 19.63
CA ARG A 237 4.28 -17.43 19.87
C ARG A 237 2.80 -17.54 20.20
N LYS A 238 2.06 -18.41 19.50
CA LYS A 238 0.64 -18.67 19.76
C LYS A 238 0.45 -19.39 21.10
N LEU A 239 1.26 -20.40 21.40
CA LEU A 239 1.24 -21.08 22.70
C LEU A 239 1.43 -20.08 23.85
N ASN A 240 2.45 -19.22 23.75
CA ASN A 240 2.73 -18.15 24.73
C ASN A 240 1.64 -17.07 24.83
N ALA A 241 0.78 -16.94 23.81
CA ALA A 241 -0.39 -16.08 23.88
C ALA A 241 -1.54 -16.77 24.63
N LEU A 242 -1.74 -18.08 24.42
CA LEU A 242 -2.81 -18.88 25.04
C LEU A 242 -2.59 -19.12 26.54
N ILE A 243 -1.36 -19.37 26.96
CA ILE A 243 -1.01 -19.64 28.38
C ILE A 243 -0.80 -18.37 29.20
N ARG A 244 -1.10 -17.20 28.62
CA ARG A 244 -0.82 -15.92 29.25
C ARG A 244 -1.84 -15.66 30.35
N THR A 245 -1.36 -15.45 31.58
CA THR A 245 -2.19 -15.17 32.76
C THR A 245 -2.39 -13.67 32.99
N GLU A 246 -1.46 -12.83 32.51
CA GLU A 246 -1.48 -11.38 32.72
C GLU A 246 -1.01 -10.57 31.51
N ILE A 247 -1.45 -9.32 31.44
CA ILE A 247 -0.93 -8.32 30.51
C ILE A 247 0.13 -7.51 31.26
N SER A 248 1.39 -7.94 31.17
CA SER A 248 2.46 -7.28 31.92
C SER A 248 2.67 -5.82 31.52
N GLU A 249 3.13 -5.01 32.48
CA GLU A 249 3.53 -3.62 32.22
C GLU A 249 4.55 -3.49 31.08
N GLY A 250 5.50 -4.42 30.98
CA GLY A 250 6.48 -4.47 29.90
C GLY A 250 5.83 -4.73 28.54
N MET A 251 4.79 -5.57 28.50
CA MET A 251 3.99 -5.77 27.30
C MET A 251 3.27 -4.47 26.94
N LEU A 252 2.55 -3.86 27.87
CA LEU A 252 1.91 -2.55 27.69
C LEU A 252 2.93 -1.48 27.29
N LYS A 253 4.15 -1.47 27.83
CA LYS A 253 5.22 -0.48 27.54
C LYS A 253 5.79 -0.69 26.14
N SER A 254 6.04 -1.94 25.74
CA SER A 254 6.49 -2.27 24.39
C SER A 254 5.38 -2.04 23.35
N ILE A 255 4.11 -2.30 23.68
CA ILE A 255 2.93 -2.07 22.85
C ILE A 255 2.74 -0.57 22.63
N ILE A 256 2.67 0.18 23.72
CA ILE A 256 2.37 1.61 23.69
C ILE A 256 3.57 2.39 23.14
N GLY A 257 4.79 2.03 23.54
CA GLY A 257 6.02 2.55 22.93
C GLY A 257 6.13 2.26 21.43
N ARG A 258 5.73 1.07 20.95
CA ARG A 258 5.66 0.74 19.51
C ARG A 258 4.50 1.42 18.77
N GLN A 259 3.41 1.77 19.46
CA GLN A 259 2.28 2.49 18.89
C GLN A 259 2.68 3.92 18.49
N PHE A 260 3.66 4.52 19.16
CA PHE A 260 4.04 5.93 18.97
C PHE A 260 5.47 6.17 18.44
N THR A 261 6.43 5.27 18.67
CA THR A 261 7.79 5.41 18.10
C THR A 261 7.87 4.78 16.71
N GLU A 262 8.13 5.60 15.68
CA GLU A 262 8.30 5.11 14.31
C GLU A 262 9.71 4.57 14.11
N ASN A 263 9.80 3.25 13.98
CA ASN A 263 11.06 2.52 13.90
C ASN A 263 11.17 1.71 12.61
N SER A 264 10.29 1.96 11.63
CA SER A 264 10.37 1.32 10.32
C SER A 264 11.69 1.63 9.63
N TRP A 265 12.15 0.66 8.83
CA TRP A 265 13.38 0.84 8.07
C TRP A 265 13.21 1.92 7.00
N GLU A 266 12.00 2.06 6.45
CA GLU A 266 11.59 3.18 5.60
C GLU A 266 11.89 4.53 6.26
N ALA A 267 11.42 4.75 7.50
CA ALA A 267 11.65 6.00 8.20
C ALA A 267 13.13 6.26 8.43
N LYS A 268 13.86 5.24 8.91
CA LYS A 268 15.30 5.35 9.19
C LYS A 268 16.11 5.69 7.94
N LEU A 269 15.87 4.98 6.83
CA LEU A 269 16.56 5.23 5.57
C LEU A 269 16.23 6.62 5.01
N PHE A 270 14.95 7.01 5.05
CA PHE A 270 14.55 8.33 4.59
C PHE A 270 15.21 9.41 5.44
N THR A 271 15.17 9.29 6.78
CA THR A 271 15.84 10.24 7.69
C THR A 271 17.35 10.32 7.42
N ALA A 272 18.03 9.20 7.23
CA ALA A 272 19.46 9.19 6.91
C ALA A 272 19.76 9.86 5.56
N ALA A 273 18.93 9.58 4.54
CA ALA A 273 19.06 10.20 3.23
C ALA A 273 18.85 11.72 3.27
N ILE A 274 17.88 12.20 4.05
CA ILE A 274 17.64 13.63 4.25
C ILE A 274 18.77 14.28 5.03
N ALA A 275 19.27 13.65 6.09
CA ALA A 275 20.39 14.19 6.87
C ALA A 275 21.65 14.38 6.01
N ALA A 276 21.91 13.46 5.08
CA ALA A 276 23.01 13.58 4.13
C ALA A 276 22.77 14.66 3.06
N LYS A 277 21.56 14.73 2.50
CA LYS A 277 21.26 15.62 1.36
C LYS A 277 20.90 17.05 1.73
N TYR A 278 20.23 17.24 2.87
CA TYR A 278 19.73 18.52 3.37
C TYR A 278 20.16 18.72 4.82
N PRO A 279 21.44 19.08 5.07
CA PRO A 279 21.93 19.35 6.41
C PRO A 279 21.08 20.42 7.12
N GLY A 280 20.68 20.16 8.36
CA GLY A 280 19.82 21.05 9.14
C GLY A 280 18.33 20.75 9.05
N THR A 281 17.87 20.01 8.03
CA THR A 281 16.48 19.55 7.95
C THR A 281 16.21 18.47 9.01
N VAL A 282 15.20 18.70 9.87
CA VAL A 282 14.82 17.72 10.89
C VAL A 282 13.64 16.87 10.40
N VAL A 283 13.84 15.56 10.32
CA VAL A 283 12.78 14.59 9.98
C VAL A 283 12.11 14.10 11.25
N ILE A 284 10.79 14.27 11.32
CA ILE A 284 9.95 13.87 12.46
C ILE A 284 8.94 12.85 11.98
N PRO A 285 9.13 11.57 12.29
CA PRO A 285 8.16 10.55 11.93
C PRO A 285 6.85 10.72 12.71
N VAL A 286 5.72 10.72 11.99
CA VAL A 286 4.38 10.82 12.56
C VAL A 286 3.62 9.52 12.31
N LYS A 287 3.11 8.92 13.39
CA LYS A 287 2.43 7.62 13.33
C LYS A 287 1.09 7.70 12.61
N ALA A 288 0.87 6.75 11.71
CA ALA A 288 -0.39 6.62 10.97
C ALA A 288 -1.64 6.47 11.87
N GLY A 289 -1.49 5.91 13.09
CA GLY A 289 -2.60 5.78 14.05
C GLY A 289 -3.11 7.13 14.56
N VAL A 290 -2.20 8.05 14.91
CA VAL A 290 -2.57 9.39 15.39
C VAL A 290 -3.22 10.20 14.27
N ILE A 291 -2.62 10.16 13.08
CA ILE A 291 -3.16 10.78 11.87
C ILE A 291 -4.56 10.25 11.58
N GLY A 292 -4.77 8.94 11.65
CA GLY A 292 -6.08 8.32 11.45
C GLY A 292 -7.11 8.74 12.49
N ALA A 293 -6.72 8.86 13.76
CA ALA A 293 -7.59 9.30 14.84
C ALA A 293 -8.02 10.77 14.69
N VAL A 294 -7.07 11.66 14.40
CA VAL A 294 -7.35 13.08 14.12
C VAL A 294 -8.24 13.21 12.88
N ARG A 295 -7.91 12.53 11.78
CA ARG A 295 -8.73 12.50 10.56
C ARG A 295 -10.18 12.10 10.83
N SER A 296 -10.37 11.04 11.62
CA SER A 296 -11.70 10.53 11.96
C SER A 296 -12.48 11.52 12.82
N ARG A 297 -11.82 12.19 13.77
CA ARG A 297 -12.47 13.14 14.67
C ARG A 297 -12.79 14.48 14.01
N ILE A 298 -12.03 14.89 12.99
CA ILE A 298 -12.36 16.03 12.13
C ILE A 298 -13.55 15.70 11.18
N GLY A 299 -13.79 14.41 10.88
CA GLY A 299 -14.83 14.01 9.93
C GLY A 299 -14.38 14.07 8.47
N ILE A 300 -13.12 13.73 8.18
CA ILE A 300 -12.61 13.66 6.79
C ILE A 300 -12.62 12.20 6.32
N PRO A 301 -13.55 11.80 5.44
CA PRO A 301 -13.68 10.41 5.00
C PRO A 301 -12.49 10.02 4.12
N LYS A 302 -12.23 8.71 4.03
CA LYS A 302 -11.14 8.13 3.24
C LYS A 302 -11.66 6.98 2.37
N SER A 303 -11.70 7.21 1.07
CA SER A 303 -11.95 6.17 0.06
C SER A 303 -10.68 5.95 -0.77
N LEU A 304 -10.32 4.68 -0.97
CA LEU A 304 -9.27 4.28 -1.92
C LEU A 304 -9.82 4.11 -3.35
N LYS A 305 -11.15 4.23 -3.51
CA LYS A 305 -11.90 4.03 -4.74
C LYS A 305 -12.22 5.35 -5.44
N ALA A 306 -12.38 6.42 -4.65
CA ALA A 306 -12.75 7.76 -5.09
C ALA A 306 -11.70 8.48 -5.94
N ASN A 307 -10.45 8.43 -5.51
CA ASN A 307 -9.30 9.14 -6.10
C ASN A 307 -8.06 8.88 -5.24
N GLN A 308 -6.91 9.37 -5.69
CA GLN A 308 -5.64 9.33 -4.95
C GLN A 308 -5.43 10.52 -4.00
N PHE A 309 -6.41 11.43 -3.85
CA PHE A 309 -6.27 12.64 -3.01
C PHE A 309 -6.04 12.33 -1.54
N TYR A 310 -6.52 11.17 -1.06
CA TYR A 310 -6.32 10.77 0.33
C TYR A 310 -4.85 10.70 0.74
N HIS A 311 -3.91 10.48 -0.21
CA HIS A 311 -2.47 10.51 0.06
C HIS A 311 -2.01 11.92 0.42
N ALA A 312 -2.46 12.93 -0.33
CA ALA A 312 -2.18 14.33 -0.04
C ALA A 312 -2.85 14.77 1.27
N HIS A 313 -4.10 14.37 1.52
CA HIS A 313 -4.78 14.65 2.79
C HIS A 313 -4.04 14.02 3.98
N ASP A 314 -3.59 12.77 3.83
CA ASP A 314 -2.81 12.07 4.85
C ASP A 314 -1.43 12.72 5.09
N ALA A 315 -0.83 13.34 4.06
CA ALA A 315 0.42 14.08 4.18
C ALA A 315 0.22 15.43 4.89
N LEU A 316 -0.85 16.17 4.56
CA LEU A 316 -1.24 17.39 5.27
C LEU A 316 -1.49 17.09 6.75
N LEU A 317 -2.30 16.07 7.05
CA LEU A 317 -2.57 15.66 8.43
C LEU A 317 -1.30 15.21 9.16
N ALA A 318 -0.35 14.57 8.46
CA ALA A 318 0.94 14.24 9.06
C ALA A 318 1.71 15.51 9.44
N ALA A 319 1.74 16.51 8.57
CA ALA A 319 2.38 17.79 8.82
C ALA A 319 1.76 18.51 10.02
N GLU A 320 0.43 18.61 10.08
CA GLU A 320 -0.25 19.33 11.15
C GLU A 320 -0.20 18.63 12.50
N VAL A 321 -0.34 17.30 12.51
CA VAL A 321 -0.16 16.52 13.74
C VAL A 321 1.28 16.61 14.23
N GLY A 322 2.26 16.55 13.32
CA GLY A 322 3.66 16.71 13.66
C GLY A 322 3.98 18.10 14.24
N ARG A 323 3.47 19.15 13.60
CA ARG A 323 3.58 20.55 14.07
C ARG A 323 2.97 20.73 15.45
N TYR A 324 1.74 20.23 15.66
CA TYR A 324 1.10 20.24 16.97
C TYR A 324 1.96 19.55 18.04
N MET A 325 2.54 18.39 17.72
CA MET A 325 3.37 17.65 18.67
C MET A 325 4.64 18.43 19.05
N GLU A 326 5.28 19.10 18.10
CA GLU A 326 6.44 19.96 18.37
C GLU A 326 6.09 21.17 19.23
N LEU A 327 4.99 21.87 18.91
CA LEU A 327 4.56 23.06 19.67
C LEU A 327 4.11 22.69 21.08
N ALA A 328 3.22 21.70 21.20
CA ALA A 328 2.62 21.35 22.48
C ALA A 328 3.61 20.66 23.41
N LYS A 329 4.58 19.91 22.87
CA LYS A 329 5.53 19.07 23.63
C LYS A 329 6.90 18.91 22.95
N PRO A 330 7.69 19.98 22.78
CA PRO A 330 8.96 19.95 22.04
C PRO A 330 9.98 18.97 22.64
N ALA A 331 10.03 18.87 23.97
CA ALA A 331 10.90 17.94 24.67
C ALA A 331 10.63 16.45 24.35
N PHE A 332 9.44 16.10 23.86
CA PHE A 332 9.07 14.72 23.56
C PHE A 332 9.37 14.34 22.11
N VAL A 333 9.30 15.31 21.20
CA VAL A 333 9.55 15.07 19.78
C VAL A 333 11.03 14.86 19.50
N HIS A 334 11.90 15.59 20.22
CA HIS A 334 13.34 15.55 20.00
C HIS A 334 14.11 14.66 20.98
N ASN A 335 13.50 14.23 22.09
CA ASN A 335 14.15 13.38 23.08
C ASN A 335 13.32 12.14 23.41
N ARG A 336 13.73 11.02 22.81
CA ARG A 336 13.09 9.71 22.97
C ARG A 336 13.09 9.22 24.42
N VAL A 337 14.14 9.51 25.19
CA VAL A 337 14.23 9.08 26.59
C VAL A 337 13.21 9.85 27.44
N LYS A 338 13.09 11.16 27.25
CA LYS A 338 12.08 12.00 27.91
C LYS A 338 10.66 11.58 27.51
N TYR A 339 10.44 11.26 26.24
CA TYR A 339 9.20 10.65 25.76
C TYR A 339 8.90 9.36 26.54
N GLU A 340 9.83 8.40 26.57
CA GLU A 340 9.65 7.11 27.25
C GLU A 340 9.48 7.24 28.78
N GLN A 341 10.09 8.25 29.42
CA GLN A 341 9.92 8.55 30.85
C GLN A 341 8.54 9.15 31.15
N TYR A 342 8.10 10.15 30.37
CA TYR A 342 6.78 10.76 30.53
C TYR A 342 5.65 9.75 30.28
N MET A 343 5.83 8.88 29.29
CA MET A 343 4.90 7.80 29.00
C MET A 343 4.81 6.72 30.10
N ARG A 344 5.85 6.59 30.94
CA ARG A 344 5.77 5.79 32.17
C ARG A 344 4.92 6.48 33.24
N LYS A 345 5.00 7.81 33.37
CA LYS A 345 4.22 8.59 34.35
C LYS A 345 2.71 8.61 34.05
N ILE A 346 2.28 8.76 32.79
CA ILE A 346 0.84 8.74 32.44
C ILE A 346 0.18 7.41 32.84
N LYS A 347 0.91 6.29 32.77
CA LYS A 347 0.38 4.98 33.16
C LYS A 347 0.06 4.89 34.64
N LEU A 348 0.96 5.39 35.49
CA LEU A 348 0.79 5.40 36.94
C LEU A 348 -0.45 6.23 37.34
N VAL A 349 -0.66 7.37 36.69
CA VAL A 349 -1.82 8.25 36.95
C VAL A 349 -3.15 7.66 36.47
N ASN A 350 -3.15 6.89 35.38
CA ASN A 350 -4.35 6.23 34.84
C ASN A 350 -4.87 5.09 35.73
N GLU A 351 -4.01 4.45 36.52
CA GLU A 351 -4.39 3.43 37.50
C GLU A 351 -5.12 4.04 38.70
N GLU A 352 -4.84 5.31 39.03
CA GLU A 352 -5.43 6.02 40.16
C GLU A 352 -6.65 6.89 39.78
N ASN A 353 -6.76 7.38 38.55
CA ASN A 353 -7.80 8.34 38.14
C ASN A 353 -8.61 7.90 36.90
N LYS A 354 -9.89 7.52 37.12
CA LYS A 354 -10.86 7.12 36.07
C LYS A 354 -11.20 8.21 35.01
N LYS A 355 -10.70 9.45 35.17
CA LYS A 355 -10.94 10.60 34.26
C LYS A 355 -9.77 10.88 33.29
N ALA A 356 -8.67 10.15 33.36
CA ALA A 356 -7.48 10.38 32.53
C ALA A 356 -7.56 9.65 31.16
N PRO A 357 -6.82 10.10 30.12
CA PRO A 357 -6.92 9.54 28.77
C PRO A 357 -6.57 8.05 28.75
N LYS A 358 -7.50 7.22 28.22
CA LYS A 358 -7.44 5.74 28.26
C LYS A 358 -6.29 5.15 27.45
N SER A 359 -5.72 5.90 26.51
CA SER A 359 -4.55 5.51 25.73
C SER A 359 -3.69 6.72 25.35
N GLN A 360 -2.43 6.47 24.95
CA GLN A 360 -1.58 7.54 24.38
C GLN A 360 -2.13 8.11 23.07
N LEU A 361 -2.93 7.32 22.34
CA LEU A 361 -3.62 7.78 21.13
C LEU A 361 -4.69 8.79 21.51
N ASP A 362 -5.44 8.53 22.58
CA ASP A 362 -6.39 9.49 23.12
C ASP A 362 -5.69 10.73 23.68
N PHE A 363 -4.49 10.59 24.25
CA PHE A 363 -3.72 11.73 24.73
C PHE A 363 -3.29 12.67 23.60
N PHE A 364 -2.63 12.17 22.55
CA PHE A 364 -2.14 13.03 21.45
C PHE A 364 -3.25 13.45 20.50
N ALA A 365 -4.08 12.49 20.06
CA ALA A 365 -5.20 12.81 19.18
C ALA A 365 -6.26 13.63 19.92
N GLY A 366 -6.48 13.38 21.21
CA GLY A 366 -7.37 14.21 22.03
C GLY A 366 -6.80 15.60 22.27
N GLY A 367 -5.51 15.67 22.59
CA GLY A 367 -4.78 16.93 22.80
C GLY A 367 -4.88 17.91 21.63
N PHE A 368 -4.91 17.41 20.40
CA PHE A 368 -5.05 18.21 19.17
C PHE A 368 -6.32 19.08 19.14
N PHE A 369 -7.38 18.65 19.85
CA PHE A 369 -8.67 19.33 19.91
C PHE A 369 -8.85 20.15 21.20
N PHE A 370 -7.76 20.73 21.69
CA PHE A 370 -7.78 21.69 22.80
C PHE A 370 -6.89 22.86 22.44
N ASP A 371 -7.31 24.04 22.88
CA ASP A 371 -6.48 25.23 22.70
C ASP A 371 -5.18 25.08 23.49
N ARG A 372 -4.14 25.73 22.97
CA ARG A 372 -2.85 25.81 23.64
C ARG A 372 -2.42 27.24 23.73
N VAL A 373 -2.09 27.60 24.97
CA VAL A 373 -1.69 28.93 25.36
C VAL A 373 -0.30 28.80 25.98
N ASP A 374 0.59 29.69 25.59
CA ASP A 374 1.86 29.86 26.27
C ASP A 374 1.60 30.44 27.66
N LYS A 375 2.12 29.79 28.71
CA LYS A 375 1.76 30.14 30.09
C LYS A 375 2.40 31.44 30.56
N ASP A 376 3.51 31.82 29.94
CA ASP A 376 4.31 32.96 30.37
C ASP A 376 3.86 34.24 29.66
N THR A 377 3.42 34.12 28.40
CA THR A 377 2.96 35.24 27.56
C THR A 377 1.44 35.37 27.47
N GLY A 378 0.70 34.29 27.70
CA GLY A 378 -0.76 34.24 27.47
C GLY A 378 -1.17 34.13 26.01
N GLU A 379 -0.21 34.03 25.07
CA GLU A 379 -0.48 33.94 23.65
C GLU A 379 -1.02 32.55 23.25
N VAL A 380 -2.09 32.53 22.44
CA VAL A 380 -2.64 31.29 21.87
C VAL A 380 -1.79 30.90 20.66
N TYR A 381 -0.99 29.84 20.79
CA TYR A 381 -0.19 29.31 19.68
C TYR A 381 -0.86 28.15 18.94
N TRP A 382 -2.00 27.67 19.46
CA TRP A 382 -2.83 26.65 18.81
C TRP A 382 -4.30 26.88 19.14
N ASN A 383 -5.07 27.38 18.18
CA ASN A 383 -6.53 27.45 18.25
C ASN A 383 -7.13 26.20 17.60
N LYS A 384 -7.79 25.35 18.39
CA LYS A 384 -8.27 24.06 17.89
C LYS A 384 -9.31 24.21 16.77
N ASP A 385 -10.19 25.22 16.85
CA ASP A 385 -11.33 25.35 15.95
C ASP A 385 -10.87 25.90 14.60
N GLU A 386 -9.98 26.90 14.61
CA GLU A 386 -9.33 27.42 13.40
C GLU A 386 -8.51 26.34 12.68
N GLU A 387 -7.75 25.54 13.43
CA GLU A 387 -6.91 24.48 12.85
C GLU A 387 -7.76 23.36 12.24
N VAL A 388 -8.83 22.95 12.93
CA VAL A 388 -9.77 21.96 12.42
C VAL A 388 -10.46 22.47 11.16
N GLU A 389 -10.93 23.73 11.15
CA GLU A 389 -11.58 24.32 9.98
C GLU A 389 -10.61 24.43 8.78
N ARG A 390 -9.38 24.90 9.01
CA ARG A 390 -8.35 25.02 7.98
C ARG A 390 -8.04 23.67 7.35
N ILE A 391 -7.86 22.63 8.16
CA ILE A 391 -7.57 21.27 7.70
C ILE A 391 -8.77 20.69 6.93
N TYR A 392 -9.98 20.87 7.46
CA TYR A 392 -11.21 20.40 6.81
C TYR A 392 -11.38 21.05 5.43
N ARG A 393 -11.22 22.38 5.36
CA ARG A 393 -11.28 23.15 4.11
C ARG A 393 -10.23 22.69 3.09
N ALA A 394 -8.98 22.52 3.52
CA ALA A 394 -7.91 22.05 2.65
C ALA A 394 -8.14 20.62 2.12
N CYS A 395 -8.69 19.73 2.95
CA CYS A 395 -9.08 18.38 2.52
C CYS A 395 -10.34 18.36 1.63
N GLY A 396 -11.06 19.48 1.54
CA GLY A 396 -12.17 19.68 0.60
C GLY A 396 -11.74 20.17 -0.79
N TRP A 397 -10.45 20.47 -1.01
CA TRP A 397 -9.96 20.90 -2.31
C TRP A 397 -10.01 19.77 -3.35
N LYS A 398 -10.58 20.08 -4.52
CA LYS A 398 -10.86 19.10 -5.57
C LYS A 398 -9.84 19.10 -6.72
N ASN A 399 -8.81 19.95 -6.63
CA ASN A 399 -7.83 20.21 -7.69
C ASN A 399 -6.39 19.82 -7.28
N LEU A 400 -6.24 18.76 -6.49
CA LEU A 400 -4.93 18.30 -6.04
C LEU A 400 -4.15 17.63 -7.19
N ARG A 401 -2.82 17.79 -7.16
CA ARG A 401 -1.92 17.18 -8.15
C ARG A 401 -1.72 15.70 -7.83
N VAL A 402 -1.94 14.86 -8.84
CA VAL A 402 -1.61 13.43 -8.79
C VAL A 402 -0.73 13.12 -9.98
N THR A 403 0.51 12.72 -9.69
CA THR A 403 1.47 12.30 -10.70
C THR A 403 1.57 10.78 -10.74
N TYR A 404 1.76 10.25 -11.94
CA TYR A 404 2.01 8.83 -12.15
C TYR A 404 3.45 8.68 -12.61
N ALA A 405 4.28 8.01 -11.80
CA ALA A 405 5.67 7.79 -12.17
C ALA A 405 5.75 7.07 -13.51
N ALA A 406 6.40 7.72 -14.48
CA ALA A 406 6.67 7.15 -15.78
C ALA A 406 7.72 6.04 -15.65
N PHE A 407 7.51 4.93 -16.36
CA PHE A 407 8.38 3.76 -16.21
C PHE A 407 8.48 2.93 -17.49
N GLU A 408 9.45 2.01 -17.47
CA GLU A 408 9.65 1.00 -18.49
C GLU A 408 9.40 -0.38 -17.89
N ASP A 409 8.77 -1.24 -18.67
CA ASP A 409 8.74 -2.65 -18.32
C ASP A 409 10.14 -3.25 -18.53
N GLY A 410 10.69 -3.79 -17.45
CA GLY A 410 11.86 -4.67 -17.52
C GLY A 410 11.46 -6.14 -17.51
N GLY A 411 12.44 -7.02 -17.63
CA GLY A 411 12.25 -8.47 -17.51
C GLY A 411 12.67 -9.22 -18.77
N ALA A 412 12.04 -10.38 -19.00
CA ALA A 412 12.36 -11.25 -20.13
C ALA A 412 11.99 -10.59 -21.47
N PHE A 413 12.79 -10.82 -22.50
CA PHE A 413 12.55 -10.29 -23.86
C PHE A 413 11.39 -10.98 -24.60
N TRP A 414 11.06 -12.20 -24.19
CA TRP A 414 10.02 -13.06 -24.77
C TRP A 414 9.69 -14.21 -23.81
N LYS A 415 8.63 -14.97 -24.10
CA LYS A 415 8.35 -16.22 -23.38
C LYS A 415 9.46 -17.23 -23.64
N GLN A 416 9.91 -17.92 -22.59
CA GLN A 416 11.07 -18.81 -22.64
C GLN A 416 10.83 -20.14 -23.36
N THR A 417 9.57 -20.48 -23.65
CA THR A 417 9.24 -21.68 -24.42
C THR A 417 9.71 -21.53 -25.86
N ILE A 418 10.51 -22.50 -26.32
CA ILE A 418 10.90 -22.62 -27.73
C ILE A 418 9.82 -23.45 -28.44
N TYR A 419 9.23 -22.87 -29.47
CA TYR A 419 8.22 -23.52 -30.30
C TYR A 419 8.87 -24.09 -31.55
N SER A 420 8.33 -25.20 -32.03
CA SER A 420 8.75 -25.79 -33.30
C SER A 420 8.48 -24.83 -34.48
N PRO A 421 9.19 -24.95 -35.61
CA PRO A 421 8.93 -24.13 -36.80
C PRO A 421 7.54 -24.33 -37.40
N ARG A 422 6.82 -25.38 -36.99
CA ARG A 422 5.43 -25.68 -37.41
C ARG A 422 4.39 -24.83 -36.67
N GLU A 423 4.82 -24.05 -35.67
CA GLU A 423 3.94 -23.15 -34.94
C GLU A 423 3.39 -22.06 -35.87
N LYS A 424 2.08 -21.80 -35.80
CA LYS A 424 1.43 -20.82 -36.70
C LYS A 424 1.74 -19.36 -36.33
N SER A 425 2.23 -19.12 -35.12
CA SER A 425 2.54 -17.78 -34.62
C SER A 425 3.87 -17.25 -35.17
N LYS A 426 4.02 -15.93 -35.25
CA LYS A 426 5.29 -15.31 -35.66
C LYS A 426 6.35 -15.55 -34.59
N LEU A 427 7.35 -16.36 -34.93
CA LEU A 427 8.45 -16.73 -34.03
C LEU A 427 9.63 -15.78 -34.14
N ILE A 428 10.39 -15.69 -33.05
CA ILE A 428 11.66 -14.97 -32.93
C ILE A 428 12.77 -16.00 -32.93
N ALA A 429 13.72 -15.86 -33.86
CA ALA A 429 14.86 -16.76 -33.99
C ALA A 429 15.63 -16.92 -32.66
N THR A 430 16.09 -18.15 -32.38
CA THR A 430 16.88 -18.43 -31.17
C THR A 430 18.30 -17.85 -31.25
N LYS A 431 18.84 -17.70 -32.46
CA LYS A 431 20.13 -17.08 -32.77
C LYS A 431 20.09 -16.43 -34.16
N SER A 432 21.03 -15.53 -34.44
CA SER A 432 21.15 -14.83 -35.72
C SER A 432 21.42 -15.78 -36.91
N ASP A 433 22.11 -16.88 -36.68
CA ASP A 433 22.44 -17.93 -37.65
C ASP A 433 21.37 -19.05 -37.73
N ARG A 434 20.29 -18.95 -36.95
CA ARG A 434 19.24 -19.97 -36.87
C ARG A 434 17.86 -19.37 -37.20
N PRO A 435 17.49 -19.29 -38.48
CA PRO A 435 16.19 -18.78 -38.91
C PRO A 435 15.04 -19.52 -38.24
N ALA A 436 14.01 -18.78 -37.82
CA ALA A 436 12.90 -19.34 -37.06
C ALA A 436 12.03 -20.29 -37.89
N GLU A 437 12.04 -20.11 -39.21
CA GLU A 437 11.33 -20.93 -40.19
C GLU A 437 11.87 -22.37 -40.27
N ILE A 438 13.14 -22.58 -39.90
CA ILE A 438 13.81 -23.89 -39.95
C ILE A 438 13.97 -24.47 -38.55
N TYR A 439 14.33 -23.64 -37.56
CA TYR A 439 14.72 -24.10 -36.22
C TYR A 439 13.67 -23.79 -35.14
N GLY A 440 12.59 -23.11 -35.50
CA GLY A 440 11.62 -22.64 -34.53
C GLY A 440 12.18 -21.46 -33.73
N GLY A 441 11.51 -21.12 -32.64
CA GLY A 441 11.85 -19.89 -31.94
C GLY A 441 10.97 -19.56 -30.76
N TYR A 442 11.25 -18.40 -30.18
CA TYR A 442 10.48 -17.85 -29.08
C TYR A 442 9.22 -17.17 -29.60
N SER A 443 8.20 -17.09 -28.75
CA SER A 443 6.98 -16.33 -29.04
C SER A 443 6.76 -15.22 -28.02
N SER A 444 5.73 -14.40 -28.27
CA SER A 444 5.28 -13.37 -27.32
C SER A 444 6.38 -12.36 -26.97
N GLN A 445 6.87 -11.63 -27.98
CA GLN A 445 7.80 -10.53 -27.80
C GLN A 445 7.29 -9.54 -26.74
N THR A 446 8.17 -9.15 -25.82
CA THR A 446 7.85 -8.15 -24.80
C THR A 446 8.33 -6.77 -25.22
N PHE A 447 7.64 -5.75 -24.72
CA PHE A 447 7.89 -4.35 -25.03
C PHE A 447 8.07 -3.55 -23.74
N ALA A 448 9.11 -2.73 -23.69
CA ALA A 448 9.47 -1.98 -22.49
C ALA A 448 8.75 -0.63 -22.41
N ASN A 449 8.66 0.08 -23.54
CA ASN A 449 8.08 1.41 -23.66
C ASN A 449 7.55 1.61 -25.10
N PHE A 450 7.26 2.85 -25.50
CA PHE A 450 6.77 3.22 -26.83
C PHE A 450 7.64 4.29 -27.48
N PHE A 451 7.41 4.52 -28.77
CA PHE A 451 8.09 5.56 -29.55
C PHE A 451 7.18 6.07 -30.70
N VAL A 452 7.53 7.22 -31.26
CA VAL A 452 6.84 7.84 -32.39
C VAL A 452 7.81 7.98 -33.56
N TYR A 453 7.38 7.54 -34.74
CA TYR A 453 8.14 7.68 -35.99
C TYR A 453 7.26 8.19 -37.13
N GLU A 454 7.89 8.81 -38.13
CA GLU A 454 7.24 9.37 -39.30
C GLU A 454 7.45 8.47 -40.52
N VAL A 455 6.39 8.32 -41.32
CA VAL A 455 6.37 7.56 -42.56
C VAL A 455 5.74 8.36 -43.68
N MET A 456 6.10 8.06 -44.93
CA MET A 456 5.38 8.49 -46.12
C MET A 456 4.37 7.41 -46.52
N LYS A 457 3.08 7.78 -46.49
CA LYS A 457 1.98 6.96 -46.99
C LYS A 457 1.24 7.73 -48.07
N LYS A 458 1.16 7.19 -49.30
CA LYS A 458 0.49 7.84 -50.44
C LYS A 458 0.95 9.30 -50.64
N LYS A 459 2.26 9.55 -50.59
CA LYS A 459 2.89 10.88 -50.70
C LYS A 459 2.58 11.88 -49.55
N VAL A 460 1.93 11.44 -48.47
CA VAL A 460 1.66 12.29 -47.29
C VAL A 460 2.44 11.76 -46.09
N LYS A 461 3.05 12.67 -45.32
CA LYS A 461 3.72 12.35 -44.05
C LYS A 461 2.68 11.97 -43.00
N GLN A 462 2.92 10.88 -42.29
CA GLN A 462 2.06 10.43 -41.20
C GLN A 462 2.90 9.92 -40.03
N LEU A 463 2.42 10.18 -38.83
CA LEU A 463 2.98 9.65 -37.59
C LEU A 463 2.50 8.21 -37.33
N ARG A 464 3.38 7.43 -36.71
CA ARG A 464 3.13 6.08 -36.24
C ARG A 464 3.57 5.95 -34.79
N PHE A 465 2.78 5.23 -34.02
CA PHE A 465 3.07 4.87 -32.64
C PHE A 465 3.47 3.40 -32.61
N GLY A 466 4.67 3.12 -32.09
CA GLY A 466 5.21 1.77 -32.01
C GLY A 466 5.62 1.41 -30.58
N ALA A 467 5.64 0.12 -30.26
CA ALA A 467 6.17 -0.39 -29.01
C ALA A 467 7.65 -0.78 -29.18
N VAL A 468 8.50 -0.40 -28.23
CA VAL A 468 9.94 -0.70 -28.28
C VAL A 468 10.20 -2.07 -27.67
N PRO A 469 10.80 -3.00 -28.42
CA PRO A 469 11.21 -4.32 -27.93
C PRO A 469 12.08 -4.20 -26.68
N ALA A 470 11.84 -5.05 -25.68
CA ALA A 470 12.66 -5.05 -24.46
C ALA A 470 14.16 -5.27 -24.74
N ALA A 471 14.49 -6.05 -25.77
CA ALA A 471 15.87 -6.26 -26.21
C ALA A 471 16.54 -4.96 -26.70
N ILE A 472 15.81 -4.09 -27.40
CA ILE A 472 16.31 -2.77 -27.84
C ILE A 472 16.40 -1.84 -26.63
N ALA A 473 15.36 -1.78 -25.80
CA ALA A 473 15.34 -0.93 -24.61
C ALA A 473 16.42 -1.29 -23.56
N SER A 474 16.94 -2.53 -23.58
CA SER A 474 18.01 -2.97 -22.67
C SER A 474 19.39 -2.38 -22.98
N LYS A 475 19.56 -1.71 -24.13
CA LYS A 475 20.84 -1.12 -24.52
C LYS A 475 21.11 0.14 -23.72
N SER A 476 22.21 0.14 -22.96
CA SER A 476 22.64 1.28 -22.15
C SER A 476 23.29 2.39 -22.97
N ASP A 477 23.96 2.02 -24.06
CA ASP A 477 24.59 2.95 -24.99
C ASP A 477 23.54 3.66 -25.87
N PRO A 478 23.44 5.01 -25.83
CA PRO A 478 22.44 5.76 -26.58
C PRO A 478 22.54 5.60 -28.10
N ASP A 479 23.74 5.53 -28.66
CA ASP A 479 23.94 5.43 -30.11
C ASP A 479 23.49 4.07 -30.64
N THR A 480 23.88 3.01 -29.94
CA THR A 480 23.41 1.64 -30.20
C THR A 480 21.89 1.54 -30.07
N TYR A 481 21.31 2.14 -29.02
CA TYR A 481 19.85 2.17 -28.83
C TYR A 481 19.15 2.85 -30.02
N ASN A 482 19.61 4.04 -30.42
CA ASN A 482 19.01 4.81 -31.50
C ASN A 482 19.14 4.10 -32.86
N ALA A 483 20.32 3.54 -33.16
CA ALA A 483 20.54 2.78 -34.40
C ALA A 483 19.63 1.54 -34.49
N MET A 484 19.54 0.75 -33.41
CA MET A 484 18.66 -0.42 -33.37
C MET A 484 17.16 -0.03 -33.46
N LEU A 485 16.77 1.06 -32.79
CA LEU A 485 15.40 1.56 -32.84
C LEU A 485 15.03 2.02 -34.26
N GLU A 486 15.94 2.68 -34.97
CA GLU A 486 15.71 3.11 -36.35
C GLU A 486 15.59 1.92 -37.30
N MET A 487 16.49 0.94 -37.21
CA MET A 487 16.39 -0.31 -37.98
C MET A 487 15.06 -1.00 -37.74
N TYR A 488 14.62 -1.05 -36.49
CA TYR A 488 13.32 -1.60 -36.11
C TYR A 488 12.15 -0.81 -36.72
N ALA A 489 12.18 0.52 -36.65
CA ALA A 489 11.17 1.40 -37.23
C ALA A 489 11.07 1.25 -38.77
N ARG A 490 12.22 1.11 -39.45
CA ARG A 490 12.29 0.79 -40.89
C ARG A 490 11.64 -0.55 -41.20
N GLY A 491 11.87 -1.57 -40.37
CA GLY A 491 11.23 -2.89 -40.48
C GLY A 491 9.71 -2.85 -40.29
N LEU A 492 9.22 -2.06 -39.33
CA LEU A 492 7.78 -1.82 -39.13
C LEU A 492 7.16 -1.11 -40.35
N ALA A 493 7.79 -0.05 -40.85
CA ALA A 493 7.32 0.68 -42.02
C ALA A 493 7.27 -0.21 -43.27
N LYS A 494 8.32 -1.02 -43.52
CA LYS A 494 8.37 -1.98 -44.62
C LYS A 494 7.22 -2.99 -44.54
N THR A 495 6.96 -3.53 -43.35
CA THR A 495 5.85 -4.47 -43.10
C THR A 495 4.49 -3.83 -43.39
N ALA A 496 4.33 -2.55 -43.04
CA ALA A 496 3.14 -1.76 -43.32
C ALA A 496 3.03 -1.28 -44.79
N LYS A 497 4.01 -1.60 -45.65
CA LYS A 497 4.15 -1.09 -47.03
C LYS A 497 4.21 0.44 -47.08
N GLU A 498 4.92 1.04 -46.13
CA GLU A 498 5.11 2.48 -45.97
C GLU A 498 6.61 2.82 -46.01
N LYS A 499 6.98 4.03 -46.46
CA LYS A 499 8.39 4.45 -46.50
C LYS A 499 8.75 5.19 -45.20
N PHE A 500 9.71 4.68 -44.44
CA PHE A 500 10.23 5.35 -43.25
C PHE A 500 10.85 6.71 -43.58
N VAL A 501 10.66 7.70 -42.70
CA VAL A 501 11.24 9.05 -42.80
C VAL A 501 12.24 9.29 -41.68
N ARG A 502 11.77 9.33 -40.42
CA ARG A 502 12.60 9.59 -39.24
C ARG A 502 11.91 9.12 -37.96
N ILE A 503 12.68 9.00 -36.88
CA ILE A 503 12.15 8.92 -35.52
C ILE A 503 11.79 10.35 -35.08
N VAL A 504 10.58 10.53 -34.54
CA VAL A 504 10.09 11.83 -34.05
C VAL A 504 10.25 11.94 -32.54
N ARG A 505 9.95 10.85 -31.82
CA ARG A 505 10.18 10.74 -30.38
C ARG A 505 10.64 9.33 -30.06
N ALA A 506 11.92 9.19 -29.73
CA ALA A 506 12.54 7.88 -29.52
C ALA A 506 12.00 7.15 -28.27
N ARG A 507 11.54 7.90 -27.26
CA ARG A 507 11.14 7.34 -25.96
C ARG A 507 9.84 7.95 -25.44
N VAL A 508 8.84 7.10 -25.24
CA VAL A 508 7.55 7.38 -24.61
C VAL A 508 7.31 6.30 -23.56
N LEU A 509 7.53 6.63 -22.30
CA LEU A 509 7.42 5.71 -21.18
C LEU A 509 5.97 5.32 -20.90
N LYS A 510 5.74 4.19 -20.23
CA LYS A 510 4.43 3.92 -19.64
C LYS A 510 4.11 4.97 -18.58
N ASN A 511 2.83 5.28 -18.44
CA ASN A 511 2.29 6.41 -17.68
C ASN A 511 2.65 7.82 -18.20
N THR A 512 3.39 7.95 -19.32
CA THR A 512 3.54 9.27 -19.96
C THR A 512 2.16 9.84 -20.25
N MET A 513 1.95 11.11 -19.90
CA MET A 513 0.67 11.76 -20.13
C MET A 513 0.56 12.21 -21.59
N ILE A 514 -0.65 12.11 -22.14
CA ILE A 514 -0.99 12.59 -23.47
C ILE A 514 -2.33 13.33 -23.39
N GLU A 515 -2.35 14.53 -23.96
CA GLU A 515 -3.56 15.31 -24.15
C GLU A 515 -4.14 15.00 -25.53
N LEU A 516 -5.40 14.59 -25.58
CA LEU A 516 -6.14 14.24 -26.80
C LEU A 516 -7.55 14.79 -26.71
N TYR A 517 -7.99 15.56 -27.72
CA TYR A 517 -9.34 16.13 -27.80
C TYR A 517 -9.73 16.96 -26.55
N GLY A 518 -8.75 17.65 -25.94
CA GLY A 518 -8.97 18.45 -24.73
C GLY A 518 -9.01 17.66 -23.42
N GLU A 519 -8.84 16.33 -23.46
CA GLU A 519 -8.76 15.48 -22.26
C GLU A 519 -7.34 14.93 -22.08
N ARG A 520 -6.95 14.68 -20.81
CA ARG A 520 -5.63 14.15 -20.44
C ARG A 520 -5.70 12.69 -20.02
N PHE A 521 -4.84 11.87 -20.63
CA PHE A 521 -4.75 10.45 -20.36
C PHE A 521 -3.31 10.03 -20.07
N ARG A 522 -3.12 8.96 -19.32
CA ARG A 522 -1.81 8.30 -19.18
C ARG A 522 -1.77 7.06 -20.06
N ILE A 523 -0.69 6.93 -20.82
CA ILE A 523 -0.50 5.80 -21.74
C ILE A 523 -0.12 4.55 -20.95
N ALA A 524 -0.92 3.48 -21.08
CA ALA A 524 -0.64 2.21 -20.41
C ALA A 524 -0.25 1.08 -21.37
N GLY A 525 -0.71 1.16 -22.60
CA GLY A 525 -0.48 0.17 -23.64
C GLY A 525 -0.40 0.82 -25.02
N GLU A 526 -0.16 0.00 -26.04
CA GLU A 526 -0.12 0.43 -27.44
C GLU A 526 -1.46 1.03 -27.92
N LYS A 527 -2.55 0.73 -27.23
CA LYS A 527 -3.86 1.34 -27.48
C LYS A 527 -4.57 1.79 -26.22
N GLN A 528 -4.13 1.33 -25.04
CA GLN A 528 -4.84 1.52 -23.79
C GLN A 528 -4.35 2.76 -23.06
N VAL A 529 -5.29 3.51 -22.53
CA VAL A 529 -5.02 4.69 -21.70
C VAL A 529 -5.90 4.69 -20.47
N TYR A 530 -5.51 5.47 -19.46
CA TYR A 530 -6.36 5.75 -18.29
C TYR A 530 -6.57 7.26 -18.14
N PRO A 531 -7.69 7.71 -17.55
CA PRO A 531 -7.81 9.09 -17.13
C PRO A 531 -6.69 9.45 -16.14
N VAL A 532 -6.19 10.68 -16.23
CA VAL A 532 -5.25 11.25 -15.24
C VAL A 532 -5.99 12.07 -14.19
N ARG A 533 -7.05 12.76 -14.63
CA ARG A 533 -7.93 13.54 -13.74
C ARG A 533 -8.48 12.62 -12.66
N GLN A 534 -8.55 13.15 -11.45
CA GLN A 534 -9.16 12.50 -10.30
C GLN A 534 -10.58 13.01 -10.13
N MET A 535 -11.51 12.14 -9.71
CA MET A 535 -12.91 12.54 -9.55
C MET A 535 -13.03 13.60 -8.45
N PRO A 536 -13.58 14.79 -8.78
CA PRO A 536 -13.66 15.90 -7.85
C PRO A 536 -14.87 15.76 -6.92
N LEU A 537 -14.76 14.89 -5.93
CA LEU A 537 -15.81 14.69 -4.92
C LEU A 537 -15.66 15.66 -3.74
N ALA A 538 -16.77 16.23 -3.27
CA ALA A 538 -16.87 16.92 -1.99
C ALA A 538 -16.85 15.91 -0.83
N ILE A 539 -16.69 16.39 0.41
CA ILE A 539 -16.53 15.53 1.59
C ILE A 539 -17.78 14.67 1.83
N ASP A 540 -18.96 15.26 1.74
CA ASP A 540 -20.26 14.60 1.80
C ASP A 540 -20.46 13.58 0.66
N GLU A 541 -20.06 13.92 -0.55
CA GLU A 541 -20.07 13.00 -1.71
C GLU A 541 -19.14 11.78 -1.49
N VAL A 542 -18.00 11.97 -0.81
CA VAL A 542 -17.13 10.85 -0.40
C VAL A 542 -17.77 10.02 0.71
N TYR A 543 -18.53 10.61 1.63
CA TYR A 543 -19.31 9.85 2.61
C TYR A 543 -20.39 8.98 1.96
N LEU A 544 -21.07 9.50 0.93
CA LEU A 544 -22.02 8.73 0.14
C LEU A 544 -21.35 7.49 -0.48
N LEU A 545 -20.21 7.68 -1.15
CA LEU A 545 -19.40 6.57 -1.66
C LEU A 545 -18.94 5.61 -0.56
N LYS A 546 -18.61 6.10 0.65
CA LYS A 546 -18.28 5.23 1.79
C LYS A 546 -19.45 4.34 2.20
N GLY A 547 -20.68 4.82 2.08
CA GLY A 547 -21.90 4.02 2.21
C GLY A 547 -21.91 2.86 1.20
N VAL A 548 -21.74 3.18 -0.08
CA VAL A 548 -21.67 2.19 -1.17
C VAL A 548 -20.55 1.17 -0.96
N GLU A 549 -19.35 1.61 -0.56
CA GLU A 549 -18.24 0.72 -0.21
C GLU A 549 -18.58 -0.25 0.93
N THR A 550 -19.32 0.22 1.93
CA THR A 550 -19.72 -0.60 3.08
C THR A 550 -20.73 -1.67 2.65
N ILE A 551 -21.66 -1.31 1.76
CA ILE A 551 -22.63 -2.25 1.16
C ILE A 551 -21.89 -3.34 0.37
N ALA A 552 -21.01 -2.96 -0.55
CA ALA A 552 -20.25 -3.92 -1.35
C ALA A 552 -19.34 -4.82 -0.49
N ALA A 553 -18.72 -4.28 0.56
CA ALA A 553 -17.88 -5.06 1.46
C ALA A 553 -18.68 -6.12 2.24
N ALA A 554 -19.90 -5.79 2.66
CA ALA A 554 -20.77 -6.73 3.37
C ALA A 554 -21.24 -7.90 2.48
N GLY A 555 -21.55 -7.64 1.21
CA GLY A 555 -21.87 -8.69 0.24
C GLY A 555 -20.72 -9.70 0.08
N ASN A 556 -19.48 -9.21 0.05
CA ASN A 556 -18.28 -10.04 -0.04
C ASN A 556 -17.94 -10.82 1.25
N ALA A 557 -18.39 -10.34 2.42
CA ALA A 557 -18.06 -10.93 3.72
C ALA A 557 -19.02 -12.05 4.17
N GLY A 558 -20.08 -12.34 3.41
CA GLY A 558 -21.02 -13.41 3.73
C GLY A 558 -21.77 -13.19 5.05
N ALA A 559 -22.70 -12.23 5.07
CA ALA A 559 -23.79 -12.08 6.04
C ALA A 559 -23.45 -11.95 7.54
N SER A 560 -22.38 -11.23 7.90
CA SER A 560 -22.11 -10.85 9.32
C SER A 560 -22.45 -9.39 9.66
N ALA A 561 -22.72 -8.54 8.67
CA ALA A 561 -23.14 -7.15 8.89
C ALA A 561 -24.68 -7.04 8.79
N LYS A 562 -25.33 -6.49 9.82
CA LYS A 562 -26.73 -6.06 9.74
C LYS A 562 -26.80 -4.85 8.80
N ILE A 563 -27.20 -5.07 7.55
CA ILE A 563 -27.48 -4.00 6.60
C ILE A 563 -28.98 -3.71 6.61
N ASP A 564 -29.28 -2.42 6.71
CA ASP A 564 -30.59 -1.86 6.40
C ASP A 564 -30.65 -1.70 4.86
N PHE A 565 -31.37 -2.60 4.20
CA PHE A 565 -31.38 -2.68 2.74
C PHE A 565 -32.15 -1.53 2.09
N GLU A 566 -33.10 -0.92 2.79
CA GLU A 566 -33.83 0.25 2.28
C GLU A 566 -32.91 1.47 2.22
N LYS A 567 -32.19 1.76 3.32
CA LYS A 567 -31.18 2.84 3.31
C LYS A 567 -30.02 2.56 2.37
N ALA A 568 -29.67 1.29 2.20
CA ALA A 568 -28.67 0.90 1.21
C ALA A 568 -29.14 1.24 -0.20
N ALA A 569 -30.39 0.91 -0.55
CA ALA A 569 -30.98 1.25 -1.84
C ALA A 569 -31.00 2.76 -2.09
N GLU A 570 -31.39 3.57 -1.10
CA GLU A 570 -31.34 5.04 -1.19
C GLU A 570 -29.92 5.56 -1.47
N SER A 571 -28.92 5.00 -0.78
CA SER A 571 -27.52 5.40 -0.96
C SER A 571 -27.00 5.07 -2.36
N LEU A 572 -27.40 3.93 -2.93
CA LEU A 572 -27.04 3.53 -4.30
C LEU A 572 -27.68 4.46 -5.34
N VAL A 573 -28.98 4.72 -5.19
CA VAL A 573 -29.71 5.67 -6.03
C VAL A 573 -29.02 7.04 -6.04
N GLY A 574 -28.75 7.61 -4.85
CA GLY A 574 -28.11 8.92 -4.74
C GLY A 574 -26.68 8.93 -5.29
N PHE A 575 -25.91 7.85 -5.12
CA PHE A 575 -24.56 7.78 -5.67
C PHE A 575 -24.55 7.65 -7.19
N TRP A 576 -25.50 6.92 -7.76
CA TRP A 576 -25.65 6.84 -9.20
C TRP A 576 -26.07 8.17 -9.82
N ASP A 577 -27.01 8.89 -9.21
CA ASP A 577 -27.37 10.26 -9.62
C ASP A 577 -26.14 11.17 -9.67
N LEU A 578 -25.27 11.08 -8.65
CA LEU A 578 -24.01 11.81 -8.61
C LEU A 578 -23.06 11.44 -9.77
N LEU A 579 -22.98 10.15 -10.11
CA LEU A 579 -22.17 9.69 -11.26
C LEU A 579 -22.74 10.19 -12.58
N LEU A 580 -24.07 10.19 -12.75
CA LEU A 580 -24.76 10.73 -13.93
C LEU A 580 -24.52 12.23 -14.09
N GLU A 581 -24.48 12.99 -12.99
CA GLU A 581 -24.16 14.42 -12.99
C GLU A 581 -22.70 14.67 -13.37
N LYS A 582 -21.75 14.02 -12.69
CA LYS A 582 -20.34 14.43 -12.74
C LYS A 582 -19.53 13.78 -13.86
N LEU A 583 -19.84 12.55 -14.27
CA LEU A 583 -19.04 11.86 -15.29
C LEU A 583 -19.06 12.58 -16.65
N PRO A 584 -20.21 13.03 -17.19
CA PRO A 584 -20.25 13.71 -18.48
C PRO A 584 -19.38 14.97 -18.53
N VAL A 585 -19.37 15.74 -17.43
CA VAL A 585 -18.60 16.99 -17.32
C VAL A 585 -17.11 16.74 -17.14
N ASN A 586 -16.75 15.74 -16.34
CA ASN A 586 -15.35 15.53 -15.95
C ASN A 586 -14.60 14.51 -16.82
N TYR A 587 -15.33 13.60 -17.46
CA TYR A 587 -14.81 12.50 -18.29
C TYR A 587 -15.69 12.23 -19.53
N PRO A 588 -15.80 13.20 -20.47
CA PRO A 588 -16.61 13.03 -21.69
C PRO A 588 -16.32 11.73 -22.44
N LYS A 589 -15.04 11.40 -22.67
CA LYS A 589 -14.67 10.19 -23.40
C LYS A 589 -15.12 8.92 -22.68
N LEU A 590 -14.91 8.84 -21.36
CA LEU A 590 -15.31 7.68 -20.57
C LEU A 590 -16.83 7.53 -20.56
N THR A 591 -17.57 8.63 -20.43
CA THR A 591 -19.04 8.66 -20.44
C THR A 591 -19.59 8.03 -21.74
N VAL A 592 -19.01 8.40 -22.89
CA VAL A 592 -19.38 7.81 -24.19
C VAL A 592 -19.02 6.33 -24.25
N GLN A 593 -17.83 5.93 -23.77
CA GLN A 593 -17.42 4.52 -23.80
C GLN A 593 -18.22 3.62 -22.83
N LEU A 594 -18.69 4.16 -21.72
CA LEU A 594 -19.59 3.48 -20.79
C LEU A 594 -21.02 3.38 -21.35
N LYS A 595 -21.37 4.21 -22.34
CA LYS A 595 -22.75 4.46 -22.75
C LYS A 595 -23.61 4.83 -21.54
N LEU A 596 -23.09 5.72 -20.70
CA LEU A 596 -23.61 5.96 -19.35
C LEU A 596 -25.13 6.24 -19.34
N GLY A 597 -25.63 7.10 -20.23
CA GLY A 597 -27.05 7.44 -20.32
C GLY A 597 -27.96 6.33 -20.89
N LEU A 598 -27.41 5.21 -21.35
CA LEU A 598 -28.17 4.02 -21.77
C LEU A 598 -28.21 2.93 -20.70
N LEU A 599 -27.48 3.09 -19.60
CA LEU A 599 -27.52 2.17 -18.47
C LEU A 599 -28.81 2.40 -17.68
N LYS A 600 -29.39 1.32 -17.17
CA LYS A 600 -30.59 1.35 -16.33
C LYS A 600 -30.26 2.01 -15.00
N HIS A 601 -31.19 2.82 -14.51
CA HIS A 601 -31.07 3.46 -13.22
C HIS A 601 -31.22 2.42 -12.09
N PRO A 602 -30.42 2.46 -11.00
CA PRO A 602 -30.59 1.58 -9.84
C PRO A 602 -32.01 1.59 -9.29
N LYS A 603 -32.65 2.76 -9.25
CA LYS A 603 -34.06 2.93 -8.83
C LYS A 603 -35.00 2.00 -9.60
N ASP A 604 -34.87 1.93 -10.92
CA ASP A 604 -35.76 1.13 -11.77
C ASP A 604 -35.51 -0.37 -11.57
N ILE A 605 -34.24 -0.75 -11.41
CA ILE A 605 -33.85 -2.14 -11.15
C ILE A 605 -34.40 -2.60 -9.80
N LEU A 606 -34.21 -1.79 -8.75
CA LEU A 606 -34.63 -2.09 -7.39
C LEU A 606 -36.17 -2.17 -7.29
N ALA A 607 -36.89 -1.26 -7.95
CA ALA A 607 -38.36 -1.28 -7.99
C ALA A 607 -38.93 -2.53 -8.67
N ALA A 608 -38.20 -3.11 -9.63
CA ALA A 608 -38.60 -4.33 -10.34
C ALA A 608 -38.07 -5.62 -9.67
N THR A 609 -37.31 -5.52 -8.58
CA THR A 609 -36.68 -6.67 -7.92
C THR A 609 -37.59 -7.31 -6.88
N SER A 610 -37.68 -8.64 -6.87
CA SER A 610 -38.45 -9.39 -5.86
C SER A 610 -37.81 -9.31 -4.47
N GLU A 611 -38.60 -9.43 -3.40
CA GLU A 611 -38.09 -9.34 -2.01
C GLU A 611 -36.98 -10.36 -1.72
N SER A 612 -37.06 -11.57 -2.28
CA SER A 612 -36.08 -12.63 -2.07
C SER A 612 -34.73 -12.35 -2.75
N GLU A 613 -34.74 -11.62 -3.86
CA GLU A 613 -33.54 -11.27 -4.63
C GLU A 613 -32.95 -9.91 -4.23
N PHE A 614 -33.74 -9.06 -3.57
CA PHE A 614 -33.41 -7.67 -3.23
C PHE A 614 -32.02 -7.51 -2.59
N PRO A 615 -31.64 -8.29 -1.55
CA PRO A 615 -30.30 -8.18 -0.96
C PRO A 615 -29.16 -8.44 -1.96
N ALA A 616 -29.31 -9.46 -2.81
CA ALA A 616 -28.28 -9.84 -3.77
C ALA A 616 -28.13 -8.79 -4.88
N ILE A 617 -29.23 -8.16 -5.29
CA ILE A 617 -29.22 -7.09 -6.29
C ILE A 617 -28.58 -5.82 -5.72
N VAL A 618 -28.91 -5.42 -4.50
CA VAL A 618 -28.26 -4.28 -3.81
C VAL A 618 -26.74 -4.43 -3.80
N TYR A 619 -26.21 -5.60 -3.45
CA TYR A 619 -24.76 -5.84 -3.46
C TYR A 619 -24.15 -5.74 -4.86
N LYS A 620 -24.80 -6.31 -5.89
CA LYS A 620 -24.31 -6.26 -7.28
C LYS A 620 -24.31 -4.84 -7.83
N ILE A 621 -25.33 -4.03 -7.51
CA ILE A 621 -25.37 -2.62 -7.88
C ILE A 621 -24.22 -1.86 -7.21
N ALA A 622 -24.04 -2.03 -5.90
CA ALA A 622 -22.93 -1.39 -5.17
C ALA A 622 -21.55 -1.70 -5.79
N GLU A 623 -21.33 -2.95 -6.19
CA GLU A 623 -20.10 -3.32 -6.90
C GLU A 623 -19.97 -2.63 -8.25
N ALA A 624 -21.03 -2.59 -9.06
CA ALA A 624 -21.01 -1.93 -10.38
C ALA A 624 -20.72 -0.42 -10.26
N GLU A 625 -21.28 0.27 -9.26
CA GLU A 625 -21.06 1.71 -9.03
C GLU A 625 -19.62 2.00 -8.60
N ILE A 626 -19.07 1.23 -7.64
CA ILE A 626 -17.66 1.33 -7.24
C ILE A 626 -16.74 1.10 -8.43
N GLN A 627 -17.10 0.13 -9.26
CA GLN A 627 -16.37 -0.21 -10.46
C GLN A 627 -16.31 0.96 -11.46
N VAL A 628 -17.43 1.63 -11.73
CA VAL A 628 -17.49 2.84 -12.56
C VAL A 628 -16.66 3.98 -11.95
N MET A 629 -16.77 4.18 -10.63
CA MET A 629 -16.03 5.19 -9.87
C MET A 629 -14.51 4.99 -9.93
N GLU A 630 -14.04 3.76 -9.75
CA GLU A 630 -12.62 3.39 -9.88
C GLU A 630 -12.09 3.63 -11.30
N GLN A 631 -12.93 3.45 -12.32
CA GLN A 631 -12.55 3.66 -13.72
C GLN A 631 -12.39 5.15 -14.04
N ALA A 632 -13.31 5.98 -13.57
CA ALA A 632 -13.19 7.44 -13.64
C ALA A 632 -11.92 7.93 -12.93
N SER A 633 -11.56 7.29 -11.83
CA SER A 633 -10.35 7.60 -11.05
C SER A 633 -9.05 7.03 -11.65
N GLY A 634 -9.12 6.36 -12.81
CA GLY A 634 -7.97 5.73 -13.45
C GLY A 634 -7.34 4.58 -12.66
N LEU A 635 -8.08 3.98 -11.72
CA LEU A 635 -7.66 2.85 -10.89
C LEU A 635 -7.89 1.50 -11.59
N ARG A 636 -8.80 1.47 -12.57
CA ARG A 636 -9.09 0.29 -13.39
C ARG A 636 -9.50 0.66 -14.82
N ASN A 637 -9.46 -0.34 -15.70
CA ASN A 637 -9.63 -0.11 -17.14
C ASN A 637 -11.06 -0.31 -17.62
N MET A 638 -11.81 -1.21 -17.00
CA MET A 638 -13.13 -1.64 -17.45
C MET A 638 -14.02 -1.88 -16.25
N SER A 639 -15.33 -1.72 -16.43
CA SER A 639 -16.35 -2.01 -15.42
C SER A 639 -17.35 -3.05 -15.88
N ASP A 640 -17.73 -3.93 -14.95
CA ASP A 640 -18.88 -4.80 -15.13
C ASP A 640 -20.14 -4.04 -14.74
N THR A 641 -20.88 -3.62 -15.77
CA THR A 641 -22.14 -2.89 -15.64
C THR A 641 -23.33 -3.73 -16.08
N LYS A 642 -23.19 -5.07 -16.16
CA LYS A 642 -24.29 -5.97 -16.59
C LYS A 642 -25.57 -5.79 -15.77
N ILE A 643 -25.45 -5.60 -14.46
CA ILE A 643 -26.60 -5.38 -13.58
C ILE A 643 -27.38 -4.11 -13.98
N LEU A 644 -26.68 -3.14 -14.54
CA LEU A 644 -27.22 -1.87 -15.05
C LEU A 644 -27.61 -1.95 -16.54
N GLY A 645 -27.76 -3.15 -17.11
CA GLY A 645 -28.06 -3.35 -18.53
C GLY A 645 -26.87 -3.12 -19.49
N GLY A 646 -25.66 -2.99 -18.95
CA GLY A 646 -24.43 -2.79 -19.72
C GLY A 646 -23.68 -4.10 -20.03
N ASN A 647 -22.35 -4.03 -20.06
CA ASN A 647 -21.46 -5.14 -20.41
C ASN A 647 -20.41 -5.39 -19.31
N THR A 648 -19.76 -6.56 -19.35
CA THR A 648 -18.67 -6.93 -18.40
C THR A 648 -17.39 -6.13 -18.58
N PHE A 649 -17.26 -5.43 -19.70
CA PHE A 649 -16.03 -4.78 -20.13
C PHE A 649 -16.27 -3.29 -20.48
N GLY A 650 -17.19 -2.66 -19.77
CA GLY A 650 -17.67 -1.30 -20.04
C GLY A 650 -16.60 -0.23 -19.87
N GLY A 651 -16.68 0.81 -20.71
CA GLY A 651 -15.88 2.03 -20.56
C GLY A 651 -14.39 1.92 -20.93
N SER A 652 -13.93 0.79 -21.49
CA SER A 652 -12.52 0.60 -21.85
C SER A 652 -12.01 1.75 -22.73
N LEU A 653 -11.02 2.50 -22.24
CA LEU A 653 -10.47 3.64 -22.98
C LEU A 653 -9.35 3.17 -23.91
N VAL A 654 -9.70 3.11 -25.19
CA VAL A 654 -8.80 2.64 -26.24
C VAL A 654 -8.67 3.71 -27.33
N PHE A 655 -7.43 4.06 -27.68
CA PHE A 655 -7.10 4.90 -28.82
C PHE A 655 -6.36 4.12 -29.89
N THR A 656 -6.66 4.43 -31.15
CA THR A 656 -5.75 4.07 -32.25
C THR A 656 -4.77 5.22 -32.42
N PHE A 657 -3.61 5.16 -31.77
CA PHE A 657 -2.63 6.27 -31.81
C PHE A 657 -2.24 6.70 -33.22
N ASN A 658 -2.09 5.76 -34.16
CA ASN A 658 -1.85 6.09 -35.57
C ASN A 658 -2.95 6.96 -36.19
N LYS A 659 -4.20 6.89 -35.71
CA LYS A 659 -5.27 7.78 -36.17
C LYS A 659 -5.23 9.11 -35.42
N VAL A 660 -5.22 9.08 -34.09
CA VAL A 660 -5.33 10.31 -33.30
C VAL A 660 -4.13 11.22 -33.45
N LEU A 661 -2.90 10.70 -33.54
CA LEU A 661 -1.69 11.51 -33.75
C LEU A 661 -1.68 12.24 -35.11
N ASN A 662 -2.49 11.78 -36.06
CA ASN A 662 -2.61 12.39 -37.40
C ASN A 662 -3.92 13.15 -37.61
N ASP A 663 -4.76 13.24 -36.57
CA ASP A 663 -6.01 13.99 -36.63
C ASP A 663 -5.76 15.41 -36.11
N PRO A 664 -5.88 16.47 -36.95
CA PRO A 664 -5.68 17.85 -36.52
C PRO A 664 -6.62 18.27 -35.38
N LYS A 665 -7.80 17.67 -35.26
CA LYS A 665 -8.76 17.95 -34.19
C LYS A 665 -8.33 17.39 -32.84
N SER A 666 -7.45 16.37 -32.84
CA SER A 666 -6.96 15.76 -31.60
C SER A 666 -6.07 16.69 -30.78
N LYS A 667 -5.34 17.60 -31.45
CA LYS A 667 -4.27 18.43 -30.86
C LYS A 667 -3.31 17.61 -29.98
N ALA A 668 -2.94 16.41 -30.44
CA ALA A 668 -2.24 15.41 -29.63
C ALA A 668 -0.91 15.91 -29.06
N CYS A 669 -0.81 16.03 -27.74
CA CYS A 669 0.37 16.58 -27.06
C CYS A 669 0.86 15.63 -25.97
N PHE A 670 2.12 15.21 -26.04
CA PHE A 670 2.74 14.47 -24.95
C PHE A 670 3.16 15.42 -23.84
N ILE A 671 2.95 15.01 -22.59
CA ILE A 671 3.26 15.81 -21.41
C ILE A 671 4.16 14.99 -20.50
N ASP A 672 5.37 15.48 -20.32
CA ASP A 672 6.35 14.98 -19.38
C ASP A 672 6.28 15.83 -18.11
N THR A 673 6.19 15.18 -16.95
CA THR A 673 5.88 15.84 -15.67
C THR A 673 6.94 15.49 -14.65
N THR A 674 7.37 16.47 -13.86
CA THR A 674 8.31 16.24 -12.75
C THR A 674 7.65 15.40 -11.64
N PRO A 675 8.43 14.79 -10.73
CA PRO A 675 7.90 13.86 -9.72
C PRO A 675 6.74 14.42 -8.88
N ALA A 676 6.80 15.69 -8.45
CA ALA A 676 5.73 16.36 -7.70
C ALA A 676 4.70 17.05 -8.61
N GLY A 677 4.97 17.11 -9.92
CA GLY A 677 4.09 17.72 -10.93
C GLY A 677 4.03 19.23 -10.86
N LEU A 678 5.13 19.84 -10.44
CA LEU A 678 5.30 21.29 -10.40
C LEU A 678 5.69 21.87 -11.76
N TYR A 679 6.39 21.08 -12.58
CA TYR A 679 6.72 21.43 -13.97
C TYR A 679 6.17 20.40 -14.95
N GLU A 680 5.67 20.90 -16.08
CA GLU A 680 5.23 20.11 -17.22
C GLU A 680 5.96 20.58 -18.49
N VAL A 681 6.52 19.65 -19.25
CA VAL A 681 7.04 19.91 -20.60
C VAL A 681 6.05 19.34 -21.61
N LYS A 682 5.47 20.22 -22.43
CA LYS A 682 4.49 19.86 -23.46
C LYS A 682 5.18 19.72 -24.82
N THR A 683 5.22 18.51 -25.34
CA THR A 683 5.76 18.22 -26.68
C THR A 683 4.61 18.11 -27.67
N LYS A 684 4.51 19.10 -28.56
CA LYS A 684 3.63 19.07 -29.74
C LYS A 684 4.33 18.29 -30.85
N ILE A 685 3.56 17.49 -31.58
CA ILE A 685 4.07 16.55 -32.60
C ILE A 685 3.55 16.87 -34.00
N TRP A 686 2.78 17.95 -34.14
CA TRP A 686 2.18 18.42 -35.40
C TRP A 686 2.96 19.58 -36.01
#